data_AF-A0A1C5MPJ4-F1
#
_entry.id   AF-A0A1C5MPJ4-F1
#
_cell.length_a   1.000
_cell.length_b   1.000
_cell.length_c   1.000
_cell.angle_alpha   90.00
_cell.angle_beta   90.00
_cell.angle_gamma   90.00
#
_symmetry.space_group_name_H-M   'P 1'
#
loop_
_entity.id
_entity.type
_entity.pdbx_description
1 polymer ?
#
loop_
_entity_poly.entity_id
_entity_poly.type
_entity_poly.pdbx_seq_one_letter_code
_entity_poly.pdbx_strand_id
1 'polypeptide(L)'
;MRDVVIAITAASYSGNKGAAAMLQSSIRQLYEKYGERLNINLMSVYPQEDKKQIPWDFIKIVSCKPEQLLFIAFPLAVLYKVFHFCPPVKRLLLKNKILKAYYNTDVVLDEAGISFVDSRGFIMNTYAFVCAAVPMLMGVPVMKYSQAMGTFHSFWNRFLAKWILPKMQLICARGKGTLENLKEIGVEKNVKLCADGAFTMADDPKVLEKIEKEVQDDSFFNEKVIGLSVSSVVQKKCNKLGIDYQQIMTDFIDQLNQDGWNVLIIANGARINSQKPRNNDLPICDAVYAGVKNKEMVRWYHKEMDAEEIRAYIGTCRFLVASRFHAMIGALQQKVPVLLVGWSHKYQEVLDFFDLGQYAIDFSNLTTESLRKEFDKFISDEDTIRRKLEKHYDEVIQSSLKNMVYASEIIDRIVEQPYHGKQMLDYKNPDKYLGKHIACRKGYAADETIRAQAASGGMVTAFLCYLLKTGRIDGAWVTRTKICDGQLSYDTFIATTEKEIRSASSSIYMNMPLLKHLDMVRTFKGKIAVVMTPCMLRGLDAAMKKEPELEEKIAFKLGLYCSGNHSKKATLLSLEQSHVTLDHAVRLFYRRGHWRGQSSVIYEDGTEKTFSYTKTICAYKNAYFFEKRSCMTCQDHFALAADISFGDIWLKEMKGNPIKHTSCVIRNMKTYHIYQEAVKAGVICDSHISDRDMIRSQKRALVFKFTCAPAKKAYLGKKGKKAELIADDACRWNHRLAFHLAEKNRIYSEEHYDKLQKIPYIFIYYYMCFIRVLLSF
;
A
#
# COMPACT_ATOMS: atom_id res chain seq x y z
N MET A 1 -1.34 1.73 16.41
CA MET A 1 -2.30 0.79 15.78
C MET A 1 -1.47 -0.03 14.81
N ARG A 2 -1.60 -1.36 14.82
CA ARG A 2 -0.85 -2.22 13.89
C ARG A 2 -1.33 -2.02 12.45
N ASP A 3 -0.63 -2.61 11.48
CA ASP A 3 -1.05 -2.58 10.08
C ASP A 3 -2.41 -3.27 9.93
N VAL A 4 -3.22 -2.70 9.05
CA VAL A 4 -4.50 -3.26 8.62
C VAL A 4 -4.34 -3.73 7.18
N VAL A 5 -4.47 -5.04 6.96
CA VAL A 5 -4.34 -5.63 5.61
C VAL A 5 -5.71 -6.08 5.10
N ILE A 6 -6.24 -5.38 4.10
CA ILE A 6 -7.55 -5.64 3.51
C ILE A 6 -7.37 -6.24 2.12
N ALA A 7 -8.11 -7.30 1.80
CA ALA A 7 -8.25 -7.71 0.40
C ALA A 7 -9.55 -7.14 -0.16
N ILE A 8 -9.48 -6.42 -1.28
CA ILE A 8 -10.68 -5.96 -1.99
C ILE A 8 -10.92 -6.87 -3.20
N THR A 9 -12.13 -7.40 -3.31
CA THR A 9 -12.55 -8.32 -4.38
C THR A 9 -13.68 -7.73 -5.22
N ALA A 10 -13.81 -8.23 -6.45
CA ALA A 10 -14.90 -7.90 -7.39
C ALA A 10 -14.98 -6.44 -7.88
N ALA A 11 -14.02 -5.59 -7.49
CA ALA A 11 -13.80 -4.26 -8.06
C ALA A 11 -12.42 -4.15 -8.74
N SER A 12 -12.30 -3.20 -9.68
CA SER A 12 -11.09 -2.90 -10.45
C SER A 12 -11.13 -1.46 -10.93
N TYR A 13 -9.95 -0.85 -11.15
CA TYR A 13 -9.84 0.48 -11.77
C TYR A 13 -10.23 0.43 -13.25
N SER A 14 -9.86 -0.67 -13.92
CA SER A 14 -10.08 -0.87 -15.35
C SER A 14 -11.45 -1.46 -15.66
N GLY A 15 -11.97 -1.14 -16.84
CA GLY A 15 -13.19 -1.73 -17.39
C GLY A 15 -14.46 -1.03 -16.93
N ASN A 16 -15.07 -1.47 -15.82
CA ASN A 16 -16.32 -0.88 -15.34
C ASN A 16 -16.02 0.28 -14.37
N LYS A 17 -16.14 1.53 -14.84
CA LYS A 17 -15.82 2.71 -14.04
C LYS A 17 -16.78 2.93 -12.86
N GLY A 18 -17.94 2.28 -12.88
CA GLY A 18 -18.79 2.20 -11.70
C GLY A 18 -18.20 1.38 -10.55
N ALA A 19 -17.53 0.26 -10.87
CA ALA A 19 -16.80 -0.51 -9.86
C ALA A 19 -15.55 0.24 -9.40
N ALA A 20 -14.91 1.02 -10.29
CA ALA A 20 -13.80 1.90 -9.93
C ALA A 20 -14.24 2.99 -8.94
N ALA A 21 -15.43 3.58 -9.13
CA ALA A 21 -15.97 4.59 -8.23
C ALA A 21 -16.19 4.06 -6.80
N MET A 22 -16.79 2.87 -6.67
CA MET A 22 -16.93 2.21 -5.37
C MET A 22 -15.57 1.91 -4.72
N LEU A 23 -14.61 1.43 -5.52
CA LEU A 23 -13.25 1.11 -5.08
C LEU A 23 -12.51 2.35 -4.60
N GLN A 24 -12.57 3.46 -5.33
CA GLN A 24 -11.93 4.72 -4.94
C GLN A 24 -12.56 5.27 -3.66
N SER A 25 -13.90 5.24 -3.57
CA SER A 25 -14.63 5.63 -2.36
C SER A 25 -14.18 4.83 -1.15
N SER A 26 -14.19 3.50 -1.23
CA SER A 26 -13.85 2.64 -0.10
C SER A 26 -12.39 2.80 0.30
N ILE A 27 -11.47 2.84 -0.67
CA ILE A 27 -10.03 3.01 -0.42
C ILE A 27 -9.73 4.35 0.24
N ARG A 28 -10.35 5.44 -0.24
CA ARG A 28 -10.13 6.77 0.31
C ARG A 28 -10.59 6.83 1.77
N GLN A 29 -11.80 6.35 2.07
CA GLN A 29 -12.33 6.34 3.43
C GLN A 29 -11.52 5.41 4.36
N LEU A 30 -11.04 4.28 3.85
CA LEU A 30 -10.12 3.40 4.59
C LEU A 30 -8.79 4.11 4.90
N TYR A 31 -8.24 4.86 3.94
CA TYR A 31 -6.98 5.58 4.13
C TYR A 31 -7.16 6.76 5.09
N GLU A 32 -8.29 7.47 5.05
CA GLU A 32 -8.59 8.53 6.03
C GLU A 32 -8.67 7.99 7.46
N LYS A 33 -9.16 6.75 7.64
CA LYS A 33 -9.23 6.10 8.95
C LYS A 33 -7.90 5.51 9.42
N TYR A 34 -7.20 4.78 8.56
CA TYR A 34 -6.02 3.98 8.96
C TYR A 34 -4.68 4.62 8.55
N GLY A 35 -4.69 5.63 7.68
CA GLY A 35 -3.50 6.32 7.18
C GLY A 35 -2.45 5.38 6.58
N GLU A 36 -1.19 5.65 6.88
CA GLU A 36 -0.02 4.87 6.44
C GLU A 36 0.00 3.42 6.97
N ARG A 37 -0.92 3.05 7.86
CA ARG A 37 -1.06 1.68 8.37
C ARG A 37 -1.91 0.79 7.45
N LEU A 38 -2.58 1.38 6.46
CA LEU A 38 -3.42 0.66 5.51
C LEU A 38 -2.58 -0.08 4.47
N ASN A 39 -2.93 -1.34 4.21
CA ASN A 39 -2.36 -2.14 3.14
C ASN A 39 -3.49 -2.84 2.39
N ILE A 40 -3.48 -2.75 1.06
CA ILE A 40 -4.56 -3.35 0.24
C ILE A 40 -3.99 -4.41 -0.70
N ASN A 41 -4.59 -5.60 -0.68
CA ASN A 41 -4.45 -6.58 -1.74
C ASN A 41 -5.65 -6.46 -2.68
N LEU A 42 -5.51 -5.74 -3.80
CA LEU A 42 -6.57 -5.64 -4.80
C LEU A 42 -6.58 -6.90 -5.66
N MET A 43 -7.62 -7.71 -5.49
CA MET A 43 -7.79 -9.02 -6.14
C MET A 43 -8.37 -8.84 -7.55
N SER A 44 -7.56 -8.26 -8.44
CA SER A 44 -7.97 -7.77 -9.75
C SER A 44 -8.14 -8.87 -10.80
N VAL A 45 -9.20 -8.74 -11.60
CA VAL A 45 -9.41 -9.51 -12.84
C VAL A 45 -8.71 -8.89 -14.06
N TYR A 46 -8.22 -7.65 -13.96
CA TYR A 46 -7.46 -6.89 -14.97
C TYR A 46 -6.08 -6.46 -14.44
N PRO A 47 -5.22 -7.41 -14.01
CA PRO A 47 -4.06 -7.09 -13.19
C PRO A 47 -2.94 -6.32 -13.90
N GLN A 48 -2.95 -6.22 -15.23
CA GLN A 48 -1.92 -5.46 -15.95
C GLN A 48 -2.38 -4.03 -16.22
N GLU A 49 -3.65 -3.87 -16.54
CA GLU A 49 -4.31 -2.60 -16.75
C GLU A 49 -4.43 -1.83 -15.42
N ASP A 50 -4.87 -2.49 -14.36
CA ASP A 50 -5.00 -1.84 -13.05
C ASP A 50 -3.65 -1.34 -12.52
N LYS A 51 -2.54 -2.06 -12.75
CA LYS A 51 -1.21 -1.58 -12.37
C LYS A 51 -0.81 -0.24 -12.98
N LYS A 52 -1.39 0.12 -14.13
CA LYS A 52 -1.13 1.39 -14.80
C LYS A 52 -1.99 2.53 -14.26
N GLN A 53 -3.13 2.21 -13.64
CA GLN A 53 -4.12 3.18 -13.18
C GLN A 53 -4.10 3.41 -11.65
N ILE A 54 -3.41 2.58 -10.88
CA ILE A 54 -3.38 2.71 -9.41
C ILE A 54 -2.76 4.05 -8.97
N PRO A 55 -3.51 4.87 -8.18
CA PRO A 55 -2.99 6.12 -7.66
C PRO A 55 -2.25 5.98 -6.32
N TRP A 56 -2.33 4.80 -5.67
CA TRP A 56 -1.83 4.57 -4.32
C TRP A 56 -0.74 3.51 -4.25
N ASP A 57 0.37 3.81 -3.58
CA ASP A 57 1.54 2.91 -3.48
C ASP A 57 1.38 1.80 -2.42
N PHE A 58 0.41 1.90 -1.52
CA PHE A 58 0.05 0.86 -0.55
C PHE A 58 -0.87 -0.23 -1.12
N ILE A 59 -1.30 -0.09 -2.38
CA ILE A 59 -2.11 -1.09 -3.08
C ILE A 59 -1.20 -2.07 -3.82
N LYS A 60 -1.39 -3.35 -3.53
CA LYS A 60 -0.77 -4.45 -4.23
C LYS A 60 -1.78 -5.18 -5.11
N ILE A 61 -1.55 -5.17 -6.42
CA ILE A 61 -2.34 -5.98 -7.36
C ILE A 61 -1.99 -7.46 -7.23
N VAL A 62 -3.03 -8.26 -7.00
CA VAL A 62 -2.99 -9.71 -7.06
C VAL A 62 -3.88 -10.18 -8.21
N SER A 63 -3.27 -10.82 -9.22
CA SER A 63 -4.02 -11.45 -10.31
C SER A 63 -4.99 -12.47 -9.75
N CYS A 64 -6.28 -12.22 -9.95
CA CYS A 64 -7.39 -13.05 -9.49
C CYS A 64 -8.38 -13.25 -10.64
N LYS A 65 -7.88 -13.69 -11.80
CA LYS A 65 -8.74 -13.96 -12.95
C LYS A 65 -9.74 -15.08 -12.64
N PRO A 66 -10.96 -15.07 -13.20
CA PRO A 66 -11.99 -16.05 -12.88
C PRO A 66 -11.52 -17.50 -13.00
N GLU A 67 -10.80 -17.85 -14.06
CA GLU A 67 -10.26 -19.19 -14.29
C GLU A 67 -9.22 -19.60 -13.23
N GLN A 68 -8.37 -18.66 -12.79
CA GLN A 68 -7.39 -18.90 -11.73
C GLN A 68 -8.08 -19.12 -10.39
N LEU A 69 -9.14 -18.36 -10.12
CA LEU A 69 -9.88 -18.46 -8.87
C LEU A 69 -10.66 -19.79 -8.80
N LEU A 70 -11.42 -20.11 -9.84
CA LEU A 70 -12.29 -21.29 -9.91
C LEU A 70 -11.52 -22.60 -9.96
N PHE A 71 -10.55 -22.72 -10.88
CA PHE A 71 -9.94 -24.02 -11.19
C PHE A 71 -8.63 -24.27 -10.45
N ILE A 72 -8.03 -23.25 -9.84
CA ILE A 72 -6.75 -23.38 -9.13
C ILE A 72 -6.90 -22.98 -7.66
N ALA A 73 -7.29 -21.74 -7.37
CA ALA A 73 -7.30 -21.25 -6.00
C ALA A 73 -8.34 -21.97 -5.13
N PHE A 74 -9.54 -22.24 -5.65
CA PHE A 74 -10.58 -22.91 -4.88
C PHE A 74 -10.22 -24.35 -4.47
N PRO A 75 -9.79 -25.25 -5.37
CA PRO A 75 -9.30 -26.57 -4.97
C PRO A 75 -8.14 -26.51 -3.98
N LEU A 76 -7.18 -25.60 -4.21
CA LEU A 76 -6.04 -25.43 -3.29
C LEU A 76 -6.47 -24.88 -1.92
N ALA A 77 -7.49 -24.04 -1.85
CA ALA A 77 -8.02 -23.51 -0.60
C ALA A 77 -8.76 -24.60 0.20
N VAL A 78 -9.46 -25.52 -0.47
CA VAL A 78 -10.03 -26.71 0.17
C VAL A 78 -8.91 -27.58 0.75
N LEU A 79 -7.87 -27.87 -0.04
CA LEU A 79 -6.70 -28.61 0.44
C LEU A 79 -6.00 -27.89 1.60
N TYR A 80 -5.92 -26.56 1.55
CA TYR A 80 -5.37 -25.78 2.65
C TYR A 80 -6.20 -25.95 3.91
N LYS A 81 -7.52 -25.83 3.83
CA LYS A 81 -8.42 -25.96 4.98
C LYS A 81 -8.26 -27.32 5.67
N VAL A 82 -8.06 -28.39 4.90
CA VAL A 82 -7.88 -29.74 5.42
C VAL A 82 -6.46 -29.98 5.94
N PHE A 83 -5.42 -29.54 5.23
CA PHE A 83 -4.03 -29.96 5.48
C PHE A 83 -3.09 -28.85 6.01
N HIS A 84 -3.58 -27.66 6.37
CA HIS A 84 -2.70 -26.56 6.80
C HIS A 84 -1.87 -26.87 8.05
N PHE A 85 -2.25 -27.87 8.85
CA PHE A 85 -1.53 -28.27 10.05
C PHE A 85 -0.16 -28.88 9.72
N CYS A 86 0.01 -29.41 8.50
CA CYS A 86 1.26 -29.96 8.01
C CYS A 86 2.14 -28.84 7.40
N PRO A 87 3.27 -28.45 8.03
CA PRO A 87 4.10 -27.33 7.56
C PRO A 87 4.61 -27.43 6.10
N PRO A 88 5.09 -28.59 5.59
CA PRO A 88 5.54 -28.68 4.19
C PRO A 88 4.39 -28.48 3.20
N VAL A 89 3.22 -29.07 3.46
CA VAL A 89 2.03 -28.92 2.61
C VAL A 89 1.55 -27.47 2.63
N LYS A 90 1.44 -26.86 3.81
CA LYS A 90 1.12 -25.44 3.96
C LYS A 90 2.06 -24.55 3.14
N ARG A 91 3.37 -24.80 3.21
CA ARG A 91 4.38 -24.02 2.47
C ARG A 91 4.25 -24.20 0.95
N LEU A 92 3.88 -25.40 0.50
CA LEU A 92 3.65 -25.69 -0.91
C LEU A 92 2.41 -24.95 -1.44
N LEU A 93 1.27 -25.05 -0.74
CA LEU A 93 0.02 -24.39 -1.12
C LEU A 93 0.16 -22.86 -1.16
N LEU A 94 0.88 -22.27 -0.19
CA LEU A 94 1.17 -20.84 -0.14
C LEU A 94 2.19 -20.34 -1.19
N LYS A 95 2.64 -21.21 -2.13
CA LYS A 95 3.28 -20.74 -3.36
C LYS A 95 2.27 -20.07 -4.32
N ASN A 96 0.99 -20.47 -4.26
CA ASN A 96 -0.07 -19.81 -5.01
C ASN A 96 -0.26 -18.37 -4.51
N LYS A 97 -0.26 -17.40 -5.43
CA LYS A 97 -0.29 -15.97 -5.10
C LYS A 97 -1.62 -15.53 -4.47
N ILE A 98 -2.75 -16.12 -4.87
CA ILE A 98 -4.09 -15.81 -4.34
C ILE A 98 -4.20 -16.31 -2.90
N LEU A 99 -3.88 -17.57 -2.64
CA LEU A 99 -3.88 -18.13 -1.28
C LEU A 99 -2.90 -17.38 -0.37
N LYS A 100 -1.71 -17.05 -0.88
CA LYS A 100 -0.74 -16.26 -0.12
C LYS A 100 -1.24 -14.85 0.18
N ALA A 101 -2.01 -14.22 -0.71
CA ALA A 101 -2.61 -12.92 -0.44
C ALA A 101 -3.59 -13.04 0.74
N TYR A 102 -4.56 -13.95 0.64
CA TYR A 102 -5.53 -14.18 1.73
C TYR A 102 -4.87 -14.61 3.05
N TYR A 103 -3.83 -15.44 3.02
CA TYR A 103 -3.08 -15.82 4.23
C TYR A 103 -2.48 -14.63 5.00
N ASN A 104 -2.23 -13.50 4.31
CA ASN A 104 -1.68 -12.29 4.91
C ASN A 104 -2.71 -11.16 5.03
N THR A 105 -4.00 -11.46 4.82
CA THR A 105 -5.10 -10.49 4.90
C THR A 105 -5.82 -10.66 6.25
N ASP A 106 -6.17 -9.55 6.87
CA ASP A 106 -6.99 -9.52 8.09
C ASP A 106 -8.48 -9.71 7.75
N VAL A 107 -8.96 -9.07 6.68
CA VAL A 107 -10.37 -9.11 6.26
C VAL A 107 -10.55 -8.89 4.76
N VAL A 108 -11.61 -9.46 4.17
CA VAL A 108 -12.02 -9.22 2.78
C VAL A 108 -13.19 -8.24 2.74
N LEU A 109 -13.05 -7.20 1.92
CA LEU A 109 -14.13 -6.32 1.52
C LEU A 109 -14.52 -6.66 0.08
N ASP A 110 -15.68 -7.29 -0.09
CA ASP A 110 -16.18 -7.67 -1.39
C ASP A 110 -17.11 -6.58 -1.93
N GLU A 111 -16.77 -6.04 -3.10
CA GLU A 111 -17.41 -4.88 -3.72
C GLU A 111 -18.14 -5.25 -5.02
N ALA A 112 -18.61 -6.49 -5.12
CA ALA A 112 -19.41 -6.91 -6.26
C ALA A 112 -20.70 -6.08 -6.30
N GLY A 113 -20.91 -5.27 -7.35
CA GLY A 113 -22.14 -4.48 -7.45
C GLY A 113 -23.44 -5.31 -7.39
N ILE A 114 -23.37 -6.58 -7.83
CA ILE A 114 -24.47 -7.54 -7.74
C ILE A 114 -23.91 -8.96 -7.57
N SER A 115 -24.45 -9.73 -6.62
CA SER A 115 -24.08 -11.12 -6.41
C SER A 115 -25.27 -11.95 -5.90
N PHE A 116 -25.26 -13.27 -6.14
CA PHE A 116 -26.35 -14.18 -5.78
C PHE A 116 -27.74 -13.75 -6.28
N VAL A 117 -27.90 -13.67 -7.61
CA VAL A 117 -29.15 -13.24 -8.25
C VAL A 117 -29.58 -14.25 -9.30
N ASP A 118 -30.85 -14.63 -9.32
CA ASP A 118 -31.36 -15.68 -10.21
C ASP A 118 -31.12 -15.39 -11.70
N SER A 119 -31.27 -14.13 -12.12
CA SER A 119 -31.05 -13.69 -13.52
C SER A 119 -29.61 -13.87 -14.02
N ARG A 120 -28.65 -14.12 -13.12
CA ARG A 120 -27.24 -14.37 -13.47
C ARG A 120 -26.98 -15.85 -13.82
N GLY A 121 -27.91 -16.75 -13.51
CA GLY A 121 -27.82 -18.17 -13.81
C GLY A 121 -26.78 -18.94 -12.99
N PHE A 122 -26.70 -20.25 -13.23
CA PHE A 122 -25.89 -21.19 -12.47
C PHE A 122 -24.41 -20.79 -12.38
N ILE A 123 -23.77 -20.49 -13.51
CA ILE A 123 -22.31 -20.25 -13.59
C ILE A 123 -21.90 -19.04 -12.74
N MET A 124 -22.62 -17.94 -12.86
CA MET A 124 -22.26 -16.70 -12.17
C MET A 124 -22.57 -16.74 -10.67
N ASN A 125 -23.63 -17.44 -10.27
CA ASN A 125 -23.92 -17.64 -8.85
C ASN A 125 -22.91 -18.59 -8.19
N THR A 126 -22.46 -19.63 -8.90
CA THR A 126 -21.32 -20.46 -8.46
C THR A 126 -20.03 -19.64 -8.35
N TYR A 127 -19.76 -18.75 -9.30
CA TYR A 127 -18.61 -17.83 -9.22
C TYR A 127 -18.69 -16.91 -8.00
N ALA A 128 -19.86 -16.30 -7.74
CA ALA A 128 -20.09 -15.47 -6.55
C ALA A 128 -19.87 -16.24 -5.24
N PHE A 129 -20.31 -17.50 -5.19
CA PHE A 129 -20.02 -18.39 -4.08
C PHE A 129 -18.51 -18.63 -3.91
N VAL A 130 -17.79 -18.96 -4.98
CA VAL A 130 -16.35 -19.23 -4.90
C VAL A 130 -15.56 -18.00 -4.47
N CYS A 131 -15.92 -16.81 -4.95
CA CYS A 131 -15.31 -15.54 -4.51
C CYS A 131 -15.37 -15.34 -2.99
N ALA A 132 -16.48 -15.74 -2.36
CA ALA A 132 -16.61 -15.71 -0.90
C ALA A 132 -15.97 -16.94 -0.22
N ALA A 133 -16.06 -18.12 -0.83
CA ALA A 133 -15.61 -19.37 -0.20
C ALA A 133 -14.09 -19.46 -0.06
N VAL A 134 -13.33 -19.02 -1.08
CA VAL A 134 -11.86 -19.07 -1.06
C VAL A 134 -11.26 -18.35 0.16
N PRO A 135 -11.54 -17.06 0.42
CA PRO A 135 -11.02 -16.40 1.61
C PRO A 135 -11.49 -17.03 2.92
N MET A 136 -12.74 -17.47 3.00
CA MET A 136 -13.27 -18.12 4.21
C MET A 136 -12.60 -19.47 4.50
N LEU A 137 -12.29 -20.25 3.46
CA LEU A 137 -11.50 -21.49 3.59
C LEU A 137 -10.06 -21.19 4.07
N MET A 138 -9.52 -20.03 3.74
CA MET A 138 -8.22 -19.56 4.25
C MET A 138 -8.31 -18.99 5.68
N GLY A 139 -9.50 -18.93 6.28
CA GLY A 139 -9.73 -18.40 7.63
C GLY A 139 -9.85 -16.87 7.70
N VAL A 140 -10.12 -16.22 6.57
CA VAL A 140 -10.25 -14.76 6.48
C VAL A 140 -11.74 -14.38 6.53
N PRO A 141 -12.16 -13.49 7.45
CA PRO A 141 -13.52 -12.96 7.48
C PRO A 141 -13.85 -12.17 6.20
N VAL A 142 -15.10 -12.24 5.77
CA VAL A 142 -15.60 -11.58 4.55
C VAL A 142 -16.74 -10.63 4.91
N MET A 143 -16.74 -9.46 4.29
CA MET A 143 -17.79 -8.45 4.35
C MET A 143 -18.25 -8.10 2.94
N LYS A 144 -19.54 -7.83 2.75
CA LYS A 144 -20.13 -7.37 1.48
C LYS A 144 -20.41 -5.87 1.58
N TYR A 145 -19.84 -5.09 0.66
CA TYR A 145 -19.89 -3.62 0.66
C TYR A 145 -20.91 -3.10 -0.36
N SER A 146 -22.02 -2.54 0.13
CA SER A 146 -23.16 -2.04 -0.65
C SER A 146 -23.55 -2.93 -1.84
N GLN A 147 -24.11 -4.13 -1.66
CA GLN A 147 -24.41 -5.02 -2.81
C GLN A 147 -25.89 -5.27 -3.02
N ALA A 148 -26.31 -5.40 -4.28
CA ALA A 148 -27.62 -5.94 -4.62
C ALA A 148 -27.59 -7.48 -4.62
N MET A 149 -28.58 -8.12 -3.98
CA MET A 149 -28.71 -9.57 -3.88
C MET A 149 -30.17 -10.02 -3.97
N GLY A 150 -30.37 -11.24 -4.47
CA GLY A 150 -31.70 -11.77 -4.74
C GLY A 150 -32.32 -11.28 -6.06
N THR A 151 -33.49 -11.76 -6.44
CA THR A 151 -34.30 -12.78 -5.75
C THR A 151 -33.62 -14.17 -5.70
N PHE A 152 -34.11 -15.05 -4.83
CA PHE A 152 -33.55 -16.38 -4.53
C PHE A 152 -34.55 -17.53 -4.78
N HIS A 153 -35.31 -17.46 -5.86
CA HIS A 153 -36.26 -18.51 -6.24
C HIS A 153 -35.55 -19.75 -6.79
N SER A 154 -34.41 -19.58 -7.47
CA SER A 154 -33.61 -20.71 -7.96
C SER A 154 -33.08 -21.55 -6.80
N PHE A 155 -33.37 -22.86 -6.82
CA PHE A 155 -32.87 -23.80 -5.81
C PHE A 155 -31.36 -23.68 -5.60
N TRP A 156 -30.58 -23.63 -6.68
CA TRP A 156 -29.12 -23.58 -6.60
C TRP A 156 -28.61 -22.26 -6.00
N ASN A 157 -29.15 -21.13 -6.44
CA ASN A 157 -28.77 -19.82 -5.91
C ASN A 157 -29.15 -19.73 -4.41
N ARG A 158 -30.37 -20.13 -4.07
CA ARG A 158 -30.87 -20.16 -2.68
C ARG A 158 -30.00 -21.04 -1.79
N PHE A 159 -29.62 -22.23 -2.26
CA PHE A 159 -28.76 -23.15 -1.54
C PHE A 159 -27.39 -22.53 -1.25
N LEU A 160 -26.71 -21.99 -2.27
CA LEU A 160 -25.40 -21.36 -2.10
C LEU A 160 -25.46 -20.15 -1.18
N ALA A 161 -26.47 -19.29 -1.35
CA ALA A 161 -26.68 -18.08 -0.55
C ALA A 161 -26.92 -18.41 0.92
N LYS A 162 -27.86 -19.32 1.22
CA LYS A 162 -28.13 -19.78 2.60
C LYS A 162 -26.91 -20.42 3.26
N TRP A 163 -26.02 -21.03 2.49
CA TRP A 163 -24.86 -21.68 3.04
C TRP A 163 -23.74 -20.70 3.45
N ILE A 164 -23.52 -19.65 2.66
CA ILE A 164 -22.35 -18.78 2.82
C ILE A 164 -22.65 -17.40 3.40
N LEU A 165 -23.79 -16.79 3.09
CA LEU A 165 -24.12 -15.44 3.53
C LEU A 165 -24.26 -15.32 5.06
N PRO A 166 -24.89 -16.25 5.80
CA PRO A 166 -24.95 -16.17 7.27
C PRO A 166 -23.59 -16.19 7.98
N LYS A 167 -22.54 -16.67 7.30
CA LYS A 167 -21.19 -16.83 7.86
C LYS A 167 -20.31 -15.60 7.66
N MET A 168 -20.78 -14.61 6.90
CA MET A 168 -20.07 -13.34 6.69
C MET A 168 -20.17 -12.45 7.92
N GLN A 169 -19.19 -11.57 8.13
CA GLN A 169 -19.21 -10.65 9.27
C GLN A 169 -20.20 -9.50 9.07
N LEU A 170 -20.40 -9.09 7.82
CA LEU A 170 -21.29 -7.99 7.46
C LEU A 170 -21.79 -8.14 6.03
N ILE A 171 -23.05 -7.81 5.82
CA ILE A 171 -23.67 -7.62 4.52
C ILE A 171 -24.33 -6.25 4.49
N CYS A 172 -23.72 -5.30 3.81
CA CYS A 172 -24.35 -4.03 3.47
C CYS A 172 -25.28 -4.25 2.27
N ALA A 173 -26.57 -4.44 2.55
CA ALA A 173 -27.62 -4.57 1.54
C ALA A 173 -27.86 -3.22 0.85
N ARG A 174 -27.75 -3.21 -0.47
CA ARG A 174 -28.01 -2.05 -1.32
C ARG A 174 -29.52 -1.94 -1.56
N GLY A 175 -30.19 -1.07 -0.81
CA GLY A 175 -31.65 -0.85 -0.97
C GLY A 175 -32.55 -1.83 -0.21
N LYS A 176 -33.83 -1.46 -0.12
CA LYS A 176 -34.86 -2.21 0.62
C LYS A 176 -35.17 -3.56 -0.01
N GLY A 177 -35.24 -3.64 -1.35
CA GLY A 177 -35.49 -4.91 -2.06
C GLY A 177 -34.44 -5.97 -1.76
N THR A 178 -33.15 -5.61 -1.73
CA THR A 178 -32.09 -6.53 -1.32
C THR A 178 -32.23 -6.99 0.14
N LEU A 179 -32.59 -6.08 1.05
CA LEU A 179 -32.82 -6.41 2.46
C LEU A 179 -33.97 -7.42 2.63
N GLU A 180 -35.07 -7.20 1.92
CA GLU A 180 -36.24 -8.08 1.91
C GLU A 180 -35.91 -9.46 1.33
N ASN A 181 -35.22 -9.51 0.18
CA ASN A 181 -34.77 -10.76 -0.42
C ASN A 181 -33.88 -11.60 0.53
N LEU A 182 -32.98 -10.94 1.27
CA LEU A 182 -32.12 -11.63 2.26
C LEU A 182 -32.94 -12.16 3.44
N LYS A 183 -33.93 -11.40 3.89
CA LYS A 183 -34.87 -11.80 4.94
C LYS A 183 -35.70 -13.03 4.54
N GLU A 184 -36.17 -13.12 3.30
CA GLU A 184 -36.91 -14.29 2.78
C GLU A 184 -36.13 -15.62 2.83
N ILE A 185 -34.80 -15.55 2.87
CA ILE A 185 -33.93 -16.72 3.02
C ILE A 185 -33.38 -16.87 4.44
N GLY A 186 -33.83 -16.06 5.40
CA GLY A 186 -33.45 -16.12 6.82
C GLY A 186 -32.09 -15.49 7.13
N VAL A 187 -31.58 -14.61 6.27
CA VAL A 187 -30.30 -13.90 6.46
C VAL A 187 -30.58 -12.48 6.92
N GLU A 188 -30.58 -12.25 8.24
CA GLU A 188 -30.92 -10.95 8.83
C GLU A 188 -29.86 -10.44 9.82
N LYS A 189 -29.28 -11.35 10.62
CA LYS A 189 -28.44 -11.00 11.78
C LYS A 189 -27.21 -10.15 11.44
N ASN A 190 -26.63 -10.37 10.26
CA ASN A 190 -25.43 -9.70 9.78
C ASN A 190 -25.70 -8.71 8.65
N VAL A 191 -26.96 -8.32 8.42
CA VAL A 191 -27.36 -7.43 7.33
C VAL A 191 -27.59 -6.01 7.83
N LYS A 192 -27.11 -5.02 7.07
CA LYS A 192 -27.33 -3.59 7.29
C LYS A 192 -27.78 -2.94 5.99
N LEU A 193 -28.81 -2.11 6.04
CA LEU A 193 -29.26 -1.32 4.90
C LEU A 193 -28.29 -0.15 4.66
N CYS A 194 -27.77 -0.01 3.45
CA CYS A 194 -26.90 1.09 3.06
C CYS A 194 -27.22 1.52 1.62
N ALA A 195 -26.95 2.79 1.29
CA ALA A 195 -26.91 3.24 -0.09
C ALA A 195 -25.62 2.74 -0.78
N ASP A 196 -25.53 2.94 -2.10
CA ASP A 196 -24.33 2.57 -2.87
C ASP A 196 -23.10 3.34 -2.37
N GLY A 197 -21.95 2.67 -2.22
CA GLY A 197 -20.71 3.30 -1.76
C GLY A 197 -20.15 4.37 -2.70
N ALA A 198 -20.52 4.39 -3.98
CA ALA A 198 -20.06 5.39 -4.94
C ALA A 198 -20.64 6.79 -4.70
N PHE A 199 -21.76 6.93 -3.95
CA PHE A 199 -22.28 8.24 -3.54
C PHE A 199 -21.28 9.05 -2.69
N THR A 200 -20.34 8.38 -2.02
CA THR A 200 -19.34 8.99 -1.13
C THR A 200 -17.92 8.97 -1.71
N MET A 201 -17.77 8.70 -3.01
CA MET A 201 -16.50 8.89 -3.69
C MET A 201 -16.11 10.37 -3.62
N ALA A 202 -14.95 10.70 -3.07
CA ALA A 202 -14.47 12.08 -3.00
C ALA A 202 -14.21 12.64 -4.41
N ASP A 203 -14.44 13.93 -4.62
CA ASP A 203 -14.02 14.61 -5.84
C ASP A 203 -12.50 14.84 -5.84
N ASP A 204 -11.89 14.81 -7.03
CA ASP A 204 -10.49 15.19 -7.20
C ASP A 204 -10.43 16.66 -7.65
N PRO A 205 -9.87 17.58 -6.82
CA PRO A 205 -9.78 19.00 -7.17
C PRO A 205 -9.06 19.27 -8.49
N LYS A 206 -8.06 18.45 -8.85
CA LYS A 206 -7.33 18.63 -10.11
C LYS A 206 -8.17 18.26 -11.32
N VAL A 207 -9.02 17.25 -11.17
CA VAL A 207 -9.95 16.83 -12.22
C VAL A 207 -11.04 17.89 -12.40
N LEU A 208 -11.57 18.42 -11.29
CA LEU A 208 -12.54 19.51 -11.33
C LEU A 208 -11.96 20.75 -12.01
N GLU A 209 -10.79 21.23 -11.57
CA GLU A 209 -10.14 22.41 -12.17
C GLU A 209 -9.88 22.23 -13.68
N LYS A 210 -9.44 21.03 -14.09
CA LYS A 210 -9.24 20.70 -15.50
C LYS A 210 -10.55 20.80 -16.29
N ILE A 211 -11.62 20.20 -15.78
CA ILE A 211 -12.91 20.15 -16.48
C ILE A 211 -13.60 21.51 -16.48
N GLU A 212 -13.53 22.28 -15.38
CA GLU A 212 -14.02 23.65 -15.31
C GLU A 212 -13.37 24.52 -16.39
N LYS A 213 -12.05 24.37 -16.61
CA LYS A 213 -11.35 25.07 -17.67
C LYS A 213 -11.81 24.62 -19.06
N GLU A 214 -11.92 23.31 -19.31
CA GLU A 214 -12.43 22.79 -20.59
C GLU A 214 -13.86 23.30 -20.89
N VAL A 215 -14.70 23.41 -19.87
CA VAL A 215 -16.08 23.92 -19.96
C VAL A 215 -16.12 25.41 -20.26
N GLN A 216 -15.24 26.21 -19.65
CA GLN A 216 -15.18 27.65 -19.92
C GLN A 216 -14.67 27.98 -21.32
N ASP A 217 -13.77 27.15 -21.86
CA ASP A 217 -13.11 27.38 -23.16
C ASP A 217 -13.93 26.86 -24.36
N ASP A 218 -14.94 26.01 -24.16
CA ASP A 218 -15.76 25.41 -25.24
C ASP A 218 -17.23 25.83 -25.15
N SER A 219 -17.70 26.61 -26.13
CA SER A 219 -19.09 27.12 -26.22
C SER A 219 -20.16 26.02 -26.32
N PHE A 220 -19.76 24.76 -26.54
CA PHE A 220 -20.66 23.61 -26.40
C PHE A 220 -21.25 23.52 -24.99
N PHE A 221 -20.49 23.85 -23.94
CA PHE A 221 -20.97 23.75 -22.57
C PHE A 221 -21.77 24.99 -22.17
N ASN A 222 -23.01 25.06 -22.65
CA ASN A 222 -23.99 26.08 -22.30
C ASN A 222 -25.07 25.55 -21.32
N GLU A 223 -26.11 26.34 -21.04
CA GLU A 223 -27.19 25.96 -20.12
C GLU A 223 -28.08 24.79 -20.62
N LYS A 224 -27.96 24.42 -21.89
CA LYS A 224 -28.73 23.37 -22.57
C LYS A 224 -27.85 22.18 -22.97
N VAL A 225 -27.13 21.61 -22.01
CA VAL A 225 -26.36 20.37 -22.21
C VAL A 225 -27.05 19.17 -21.57
N ILE A 226 -27.22 18.10 -22.35
CA ILE A 226 -27.72 16.80 -21.89
C ILE A 226 -26.59 15.79 -21.97
N GLY A 227 -26.34 15.09 -20.86
CA GLY A 227 -25.46 13.92 -20.86
C GLY A 227 -26.21 12.68 -21.33
N LEU A 228 -25.60 11.88 -22.18
CA LEU A 228 -26.16 10.62 -22.68
C LEU A 228 -25.20 9.47 -22.40
N SER A 229 -25.52 8.66 -21.39
CA SER A 229 -24.74 7.47 -21.05
C SER A 229 -25.26 6.24 -21.79
N VAL A 230 -24.54 5.84 -22.83
CA VAL A 230 -24.90 4.73 -23.73
C VAL A 230 -24.28 3.42 -23.24
N SER A 231 -24.99 2.30 -23.41
CA SER A 231 -24.62 1.01 -22.80
C SER A 231 -24.57 -0.14 -23.78
N SER A 232 -23.40 -0.77 -23.92
CA SER A 232 -23.23 -2.03 -24.66
C SER A 232 -23.99 -3.20 -24.04
N VAL A 233 -24.35 -3.12 -22.75
CA VAL A 233 -25.20 -4.12 -22.08
C VAL A 233 -26.65 -3.98 -22.52
N VAL A 234 -27.15 -2.75 -22.62
CA VAL A 234 -28.51 -2.49 -23.14
C VAL A 234 -28.55 -2.82 -24.62
N GLN A 235 -27.58 -2.38 -25.41
CA GLN A 235 -27.45 -2.77 -26.82
C GLN A 235 -27.54 -4.28 -27.01
N LYS A 236 -26.76 -5.06 -26.26
CA LYS A 236 -26.78 -6.53 -26.36
C LYS A 236 -28.16 -7.13 -26.03
N LYS A 237 -28.91 -6.51 -25.11
CA LYS A 237 -30.27 -6.96 -24.77
C LYS A 237 -31.28 -6.55 -25.83
N CYS A 238 -31.21 -5.33 -26.34
CA CYS A 238 -32.02 -4.83 -27.46
C CYS A 238 -31.82 -5.67 -28.72
N ASN A 239 -30.57 -6.00 -29.08
CA ASN A 239 -30.26 -6.87 -30.22
C ASN A 239 -30.92 -8.25 -30.11
N LYS A 240 -31.11 -8.79 -28.89
CA LYS A 240 -31.82 -10.06 -28.69
C LYS A 240 -33.32 -9.95 -28.90
N LEU A 241 -33.88 -8.75 -28.78
CA LEU A 241 -35.30 -8.44 -28.99
C LEU A 241 -35.56 -7.83 -30.37
N GLY A 242 -34.53 -7.70 -31.23
CA GLY A 242 -34.66 -7.05 -32.53
C GLY A 242 -34.80 -5.53 -32.48
N ILE A 243 -34.46 -4.90 -31.35
CA ILE A 243 -34.54 -3.45 -31.16
C ILE A 243 -33.22 -2.80 -31.59
N ASP A 244 -33.27 -1.86 -32.53
CA ASP A 244 -32.09 -1.11 -32.97
C ASP A 244 -31.77 0.04 -32.00
N TYR A 245 -31.09 -0.33 -30.92
CA TYR A 245 -30.68 0.63 -29.90
C TYR A 245 -29.72 1.70 -30.43
N GLN A 246 -28.88 1.40 -31.43
CA GLN A 246 -27.98 2.41 -31.99
C GLN A 246 -28.78 3.47 -32.74
N GLN A 247 -29.70 3.04 -33.60
CA GLN A 247 -30.55 3.96 -34.36
C GLN A 247 -31.44 4.79 -33.44
N ILE A 248 -32.08 4.18 -32.44
CA ILE A 248 -32.93 4.88 -31.47
C ILE A 248 -32.15 6.00 -30.76
N MET A 249 -30.94 5.71 -30.27
CA MET A 249 -30.14 6.71 -29.57
C MET A 249 -29.65 7.80 -30.53
N THR A 250 -29.36 7.46 -31.79
CA THR A 250 -28.96 8.43 -32.82
C THR A 250 -30.12 9.37 -33.17
N ASP A 251 -31.30 8.82 -33.43
CA ASP A 251 -32.50 9.61 -33.74
C ASP A 251 -32.92 10.49 -32.57
N PHE A 252 -32.80 9.99 -31.35
CA PHE A 252 -33.06 10.75 -30.14
C PHE A 252 -32.10 11.94 -29.99
N ILE A 253 -30.81 11.77 -30.26
CA ILE A 253 -29.83 12.87 -30.28
C ILE A 253 -30.20 13.91 -31.34
N ASP A 254 -30.50 13.47 -32.56
CA ASP A 254 -30.89 14.37 -33.66
C ASP A 254 -32.14 15.20 -33.29
N GLN A 255 -33.13 14.58 -32.64
CA GLN A 255 -34.32 15.26 -32.13
C GLN A 255 -33.98 16.28 -31.04
N LEU A 256 -33.08 15.94 -30.10
CA LEU A 256 -32.61 16.87 -29.07
C LEU A 256 -31.85 18.07 -29.67
N ASN A 257 -31.01 17.83 -30.68
CA ASN A 257 -30.28 18.89 -31.37
C ASN A 257 -31.22 19.86 -32.10
N GLN A 258 -32.32 19.36 -32.69
CA GLN A 258 -33.36 20.21 -33.30
C GLN A 258 -34.03 21.14 -32.28
N ASP A 259 -34.18 20.69 -31.04
CA ASP A 259 -34.72 21.49 -29.93
C ASP A 259 -33.68 22.43 -29.28
N GLY A 260 -32.47 22.48 -29.83
CA GLY A 260 -31.38 23.33 -29.37
C GLY A 260 -30.58 22.77 -28.19
N TRP A 261 -30.66 21.47 -27.92
CA TRP A 261 -29.84 20.82 -26.89
C TRP A 261 -28.51 20.34 -27.43
N ASN A 262 -27.43 20.63 -26.70
CA ASN A 262 -26.12 20.05 -26.91
C ASN A 262 -26.04 18.70 -26.19
N VAL A 263 -25.46 17.68 -26.83
CA VAL A 263 -25.40 16.32 -26.27
C VAL A 263 -23.97 15.88 -25.99
N LEU A 264 -23.69 15.50 -24.75
CA LEU A 264 -22.42 14.91 -24.33
C LEU A 264 -22.58 13.39 -24.20
N ILE A 265 -21.91 12.62 -25.06
CA ILE A 265 -21.92 11.15 -24.99
C ILE A 265 -20.91 10.68 -23.94
N ILE A 266 -21.35 9.80 -23.03
CA ILE A 266 -20.56 9.32 -21.89
C ILE A 266 -20.45 7.78 -21.92
N ALA A 267 -19.22 7.27 -21.87
CA ALA A 267 -18.92 5.85 -21.72
C ALA A 267 -18.49 5.51 -20.29
N ASN A 268 -19.38 4.86 -19.52
CA ASN A 268 -19.06 4.43 -18.15
C ASN A 268 -18.34 3.06 -18.07
N GLY A 269 -18.34 2.30 -19.16
CA GLY A 269 -17.45 1.16 -19.34
C GLY A 269 -16.48 1.49 -20.46
N ALA A 270 -15.18 1.44 -20.22
CA ALA A 270 -14.19 1.77 -21.24
C ALA A 270 -13.00 0.82 -21.14
N ARG A 271 -12.58 0.30 -22.30
CA ARG A 271 -11.39 -0.54 -22.45
C ARG A 271 -10.71 -0.16 -23.76
N ILE A 272 -9.91 0.90 -23.72
CA ILE A 272 -9.36 1.56 -24.93
C ILE A 272 -8.57 0.59 -25.84
N ASN A 273 -7.92 -0.41 -25.25
CA ASN A 273 -7.11 -1.40 -25.97
C ASN A 273 -7.87 -2.70 -26.32
N SER A 274 -9.21 -2.69 -26.35
CA SER A 274 -10.00 -3.91 -26.56
C SER A 274 -11.32 -3.65 -27.28
N GLN A 275 -11.52 -4.27 -28.44
CA GLN A 275 -12.80 -4.23 -29.16
C GLN A 275 -13.90 -5.14 -28.57
N LYS A 276 -13.61 -5.90 -27.51
CA LYS A 276 -14.63 -6.75 -26.87
C LYS A 276 -15.69 -5.88 -26.17
N PRO A 277 -17.00 -6.12 -26.41
CA PRO A 277 -18.08 -5.27 -25.87
C PRO A 277 -18.30 -5.43 -24.36
N ARG A 278 -17.76 -6.48 -23.74
CA ARG A 278 -17.94 -6.72 -22.29
C ARG A 278 -17.22 -5.62 -21.49
N ASN A 279 -18.01 -4.87 -20.71
CA ASN A 279 -17.56 -3.69 -19.96
C ASN A 279 -16.82 -2.68 -20.85
N ASN A 280 -17.25 -2.53 -22.09
CA ASN A 280 -16.74 -1.52 -23.01
C ASN A 280 -17.90 -0.92 -23.79
N ASP A 281 -18.16 0.38 -23.58
CA ASP A 281 -19.17 1.19 -24.24
C ASP A 281 -18.58 2.02 -25.38
N LEU A 282 -17.25 2.13 -25.47
CA LEU A 282 -16.58 2.89 -26.54
C LEU A 282 -17.12 2.52 -27.94
N PRO A 283 -17.26 1.22 -28.32
CA PRO A 283 -17.70 0.88 -29.68
C PRO A 283 -19.13 1.34 -30.00
N ILE A 284 -20.05 1.29 -29.04
CA ILE A 284 -21.43 1.75 -29.27
C ILE A 284 -21.51 3.28 -29.25
N CYS A 285 -20.72 3.94 -28.41
CA CYS A 285 -20.63 5.40 -28.42
C CYS A 285 -20.04 5.91 -29.73
N ASP A 286 -19.00 5.25 -30.27
CA ASP A 286 -18.43 5.55 -31.59
C ASP A 286 -19.49 5.40 -32.69
N ALA A 287 -20.27 4.32 -32.65
CA ALA A 287 -21.30 4.05 -33.65
C ALA A 287 -22.47 5.04 -33.60
N VAL A 288 -22.91 5.43 -32.40
CA VAL A 288 -23.92 6.48 -32.21
C VAL A 288 -23.39 7.82 -32.69
N TYR A 289 -22.19 8.24 -32.25
CA TYR A 289 -21.58 9.50 -32.68
C TYR A 289 -21.38 9.59 -34.20
N ALA A 290 -21.01 8.48 -34.84
CA ALA A 290 -20.85 8.41 -36.29
C ALA A 290 -22.18 8.61 -37.04
N GLY A 291 -23.31 8.23 -36.44
CA GLY A 291 -24.64 8.32 -37.04
C GLY A 291 -25.34 9.68 -36.88
N VAL A 292 -24.89 10.52 -35.93
CA VAL A 292 -25.51 11.83 -35.65
C VAL A 292 -25.29 12.81 -36.81
N LYS A 293 -26.32 13.60 -37.13
CA LYS A 293 -26.28 14.59 -38.22
C LYS A 293 -25.47 15.84 -37.86
N ASN A 294 -25.71 16.43 -36.69
CA ASN A 294 -25.04 17.66 -36.27
C ASN A 294 -23.92 17.39 -35.24
N LYS A 295 -22.70 17.15 -35.75
CA LYS A 295 -21.53 16.87 -34.90
C LYS A 295 -21.03 18.07 -34.10
N GLU A 296 -21.39 19.31 -34.48
CA GLU A 296 -20.98 20.51 -33.72
C GLU A 296 -21.72 20.60 -32.38
N MET A 297 -22.96 20.12 -32.33
CA MET A 297 -23.80 20.04 -31.13
C MET A 297 -23.62 18.75 -30.33
N VAL A 298 -22.62 17.92 -30.67
CA VAL A 298 -22.33 16.67 -29.94
C VAL A 298 -20.86 16.57 -29.58
N ARG A 299 -20.58 16.29 -28.31
CA ARG A 299 -19.23 15.95 -27.84
C ARG A 299 -19.15 14.47 -27.52
N TRP A 300 -18.13 13.83 -28.08
CA TRP A 300 -17.77 12.45 -27.80
C TRP A 300 -16.26 12.35 -27.63
N TYR A 301 -15.83 11.88 -26.47
CA TYR A 301 -14.42 11.66 -26.18
C TYR A 301 -14.12 10.17 -26.22
N HIS A 302 -13.48 9.70 -27.29
CA HIS A 302 -12.98 8.32 -27.37
C HIS A 302 -11.76 8.12 -26.45
N LYS A 303 -12.00 8.08 -25.14
CA LYS A 303 -10.97 7.88 -24.11
C LYS A 303 -11.52 7.05 -22.95
N GLU A 304 -10.64 6.32 -22.27
CA GLU A 304 -10.97 5.66 -21.01
C GLU A 304 -10.86 6.67 -19.87
N MET A 305 -11.95 7.42 -19.63
CA MET A 305 -12.04 8.38 -18.52
C MET A 305 -12.03 7.67 -17.17
N ASP A 306 -11.48 8.35 -16.16
CA ASP A 306 -11.61 7.91 -14.77
C ASP A 306 -13.00 8.22 -14.20
N ALA A 307 -13.36 7.60 -13.07
CA ALA A 307 -14.70 7.74 -12.51
C ALA A 307 -14.98 9.19 -12.05
N GLU A 308 -13.96 9.85 -11.52
CA GLU A 308 -13.98 11.26 -11.15
C GLU A 308 -14.22 12.16 -12.38
N GLU A 309 -13.53 11.90 -13.50
CA GLU A 309 -13.72 12.66 -14.75
C GLU A 309 -15.16 12.50 -15.27
N ILE A 310 -15.67 11.26 -15.32
CA ILE A 310 -17.04 11.00 -15.76
C ILE A 310 -18.05 11.75 -14.88
N ARG A 311 -17.87 11.73 -13.56
CA ARG A 311 -18.78 12.39 -12.64
C ARG A 311 -18.74 13.91 -12.77
N ALA A 312 -17.55 14.48 -12.93
CA ALA A 312 -17.39 15.91 -13.14
C ALA A 312 -18.08 16.37 -14.43
N TYR A 313 -17.92 15.66 -15.56
CA TYR A 313 -18.67 15.96 -16.79
C TYR A 313 -20.19 15.77 -16.64
N ILE A 314 -20.65 14.80 -15.84
CA ILE A 314 -22.09 14.69 -15.54
C ILE A 314 -22.57 15.95 -14.81
N GLY A 315 -21.77 16.48 -13.87
CA GLY A 315 -22.08 17.70 -13.13
C GLY A 315 -22.22 18.95 -14.00
N THR A 316 -21.66 18.96 -15.21
CA THR A 316 -21.82 20.07 -16.18
C THR A 316 -23.11 19.97 -16.98
N CYS A 317 -23.86 18.87 -16.88
CA CYS A 317 -25.08 18.63 -17.65
C CYS A 317 -26.31 19.12 -16.89
N ARG A 318 -27.30 19.67 -17.60
CA ARG A 318 -28.60 20.03 -17.01
C ARG A 318 -29.44 18.79 -16.68
N PHE A 319 -29.37 17.79 -17.57
CA PHE A 319 -30.06 16.50 -17.45
C PHE A 319 -29.13 15.36 -17.87
N LEU A 320 -29.37 14.16 -17.31
CA LEU A 320 -28.72 12.93 -17.77
C LEU A 320 -29.76 11.91 -18.26
N VAL A 321 -29.55 11.33 -19.44
CA VAL A 321 -30.23 10.12 -19.88
C VAL A 321 -29.26 8.95 -19.78
N ALA A 322 -29.55 7.97 -18.92
CA ALA A 322 -28.59 6.96 -18.52
C ALA A 322 -29.04 5.52 -18.78
N SER A 323 -28.19 4.76 -19.48
CA SER A 323 -28.32 3.30 -19.63
C SER A 323 -27.32 2.51 -18.75
N ARG A 324 -26.54 3.22 -17.94
CA ARG A 324 -25.54 2.66 -17.00
C ARG A 324 -25.83 3.05 -15.57
N PHE A 325 -25.73 2.07 -14.67
CA PHE A 325 -26.08 2.21 -13.26
C PHE A 325 -25.28 3.30 -12.54
N HIS A 326 -23.97 3.35 -12.74
CA HIS A 326 -23.13 4.34 -12.03
C HIS A 326 -23.11 5.71 -12.72
N ALA A 327 -23.62 5.83 -13.96
CA ALA A 327 -23.93 7.13 -14.53
C ALA A 327 -25.07 7.78 -13.75
N MET A 328 -26.13 7.00 -13.48
CA MET A 328 -27.24 7.43 -12.62
C MET A 328 -26.77 7.80 -11.21
N ILE A 329 -25.91 6.99 -10.57
CA ILE A 329 -25.34 7.35 -9.26
C ILE A 329 -24.57 8.67 -9.33
N GLY A 330 -23.73 8.86 -10.36
CA GLY A 330 -23.00 10.10 -10.59
C GLY A 330 -23.92 11.31 -10.72
N ALA A 331 -25.00 11.19 -11.49
CA ALA A 331 -26.00 12.26 -11.64
C ALA A 331 -26.71 12.59 -10.33
N LEU A 332 -27.22 11.58 -9.63
CA LEU A 332 -27.89 11.77 -8.34
C LEU A 332 -26.95 12.41 -7.31
N GLN A 333 -25.67 12.03 -7.29
CA GLN A 333 -24.67 12.62 -6.39
C GLN A 333 -24.31 14.07 -6.77
N GLN A 334 -24.34 14.42 -8.05
CA GLN A 334 -24.15 15.79 -8.55
C GLN A 334 -25.45 16.61 -8.56
N LYS A 335 -26.57 16.08 -8.03
CA LYS A 335 -27.90 16.69 -8.06
C LYS A 335 -28.39 17.02 -9.48
N VAL A 336 -27.95 16.24 -10.47
CA VAL A 336 -28.39 16.30 -11.86
C VAL A 336 -29.59 15.36 -12.02
N PRO A 337 -30.77 15.85 -12.45
CA PRO A 337 -31.91 14.99 -12.75
C PRO A 337 -31.53 13.92 -13.78
N VAL A 338 -31.97 12.68 -13.55
CA VAL A 338 -31.65 11.54 -14.41
C VAL A 338 -32.90 10.79 -14.88
N LEU A 339 -33.01 10.58 -16.19
CA LEU A 339 -33.93 9.65 -16.83
C LEU A 339 -33.18 8.36 -17.13
N LEU A 340 -33.71 7.22 -16.70
CA LEU A 340 -33.01 5.96 -16.85
C LEU A 340 -33.65 5.07 -17.92
N VAL A 341 -32.82 4.54 -18.81
CA VAL A 341 -33.16 3.40 -19.68
C VAL A 341 -32.58 2.12 -19.06
N GLY A 342 -33.37 1.52 -18.16
CA GLY A 342 -32.95 0.42 -17.29
C GLY A 342 -33.12 -0.96 -17.92
N TRP A 343 -32.46 -1.96 -17.35
CA TRP A 343 -32.64 -3.38 -17.73
C TRP A 343 -32.92 -4.34 -16.57
N SER A 344 -33.03 -3.83 -15.34
CA SER A 344 -33.21 -4.61 -14.11
C SER A 344 -33.82 -3.77 -13.01
N HIS A 345 -34.58 -4.37 -12.09
CA HIS A 345 -35.21 -3.70 -10.94
C HIS A 345 -34.26 -2.86 -10.07
N LYS A 346 -32.96 -3.22 -10.01
CA LYS A 346 -31.96 -2.53 -9.17
C LYS A 346 -31.85 -1.01 -9.38
N TYR A 347 -32.19 -0.50 -10.56
CA TYR A 347 -32.09 0.93 -10.82
C TYR A 347 -33.20 1.70 -10.10
N GLN A 348 -34.40 1.13 -10.11
CA GLN A 348 -35.56 1.65 -9.40
C GLN A 348 -35.29 1.72 -7.90
N GLU A 349 -34.68 0.67 -7.32
CA GLU A 349 -34.32 0.66 -5.88
C GLU A 349 -33.46 1.85 -5.43
N VAL A 350 -32.61 2.38 -6.33
CA VAL A 350 -31.80 3.56 -6.01
C VAL A 350 -32.57 4.85 -6.24
N LEU A 351 -33.33 4.94 -7.33
CA LEU A 351 -34.18 6.11 -7.61
C LEU A 351 -35.26 6.30 -6.54
N ASP A 352 -35.74 5.21 -5.93
CA ASP A 352 -36.72 5.23 -4.84
C ASP A 352 -36.16 5.88 -3.56
N PHE A 353 -34.84 5.97 -3.38
CA PHE A 353 -34.27 6.78 -2.30
C PHE A 353 -34.56 8.29 -2.46
N PHE A 354 -34.87 8.72 -3.69
CA PHE A 354 -35.17 10.10 -4.03
C PHE A 354 -36.64 10.29 -4.47
N ASP A 355 -37.51 9.28 -4.32
CA ASP A 355 -38.87 9.28 -4.86
C ASP A 355 -38.93 9.53 -6.38
N LEU A 356 -37.96 8.98 -7.13
CA LEU A 356 -37.81 9.13 -8.59
C LEU A 356 -38.01 7.84 -9.39
N GLY A 357 -38.49 6.76 -8.77
CA GLY A 357 -38.63 5.45 -9.41
C GLY A 357 -39.46 5.45 -10.70
N GLN A 358 -40.39 6.39 -10.85
CA GLN A 358 -41.21 6.56 -12.06
C GLN A 358 -40.44 6.99 -13.31
N TYR A 359 -39.20 7.48 -13.18
CA TYR A 359 -38.35 7.87 -14.32
C TYR A 359 -37.38 6.75 -14.76
N ALA A 360 -37.71 5.50 -14.43
CA ALA A 360 -37.05 4.32 -14.95
C ALA A 360 -37.87 3.70 -16.08
N ILE A 361 -37.39 3.83 -17.31
CA ILE A 361 -37.96 3.22 -18.51
C ILE A 361 -37.44 1.78 -18.65
N ASP A 362 -38.33 0.86 -19.04
CA ASP A 362 -37.94 -0.48 -19.44
C ASP A 362 -37.44 -0.51 -20.89
N PHE A 363 -36.20 -0.99 -21.11
CA PHE A 363 -35.59 -1.12 -22.43
C PHE A 363 -36.36 -2.05 -23.38
N SER A 364 -37.23 -2.93 -22.86
CA SER A 364 -37.90 -3.99 -23.63
C SER A 364 -38.87 -3.48 -24.70
N ASN A 365 -39.42 -2.27 -24.51
CA ASN A 365 -40.36 -1.63 -25.43
C ASN A 365 -39.81 -0.30 -25.98
N LEU A 366 -38.48 -0.15 -25.98
CA LEU A 366 -37.83 1.09 -26.36
C LEU A 366 -37.98 1.36 -27.86
N THR A 367 -38.55 2.53 -28.16
CA THR A 367 -38.64 3.16 -29.50
C THR A 367 -38.22 4.63 -29.36
N THR A 368 -37.81 5.26 -30.46
CA THR A 368 -37.47 6.69 -30.48
C THR A 368 -38.62 7.55 -29.94
N GLU A 369 -39.86 7.27 -30.36
CA GLU A 369 -41.07 7.98 -29.93
C GLU A 369 -41.35 7.79 -28.43
N SER A 370 -41.21 6.56 -27.92
CA SER A 370 -41.40 6.28 -26.49
C SER A 370 -40.36 6.98 -25.61
N LEU A 371 -39.07 6.95 -26.02
CA LEU A 371 -37.99 7.61 -25.28
C LEU A 371 -38.17 9.12 -25.28
N ARG A 372 -38.54 9.69 -26.43
CA ARG A 372 -38.85 11.10 -26.57
C ARG A 372 -40.01 11.52 -25.67
N LYS A 373 -41.12 10.77 -25.69
CA LYS A 373 -42.30 11.05 -24.85
C LYS A 373 -41.97 11.03 -23.36
N GLU A 374 -41.22 10.04 -22.89
CA GLU A 374 -40.81 9.96 -21.49
C GLU A 374 -39.81 11.07 -21.13
N PHE A 375 -38.94 11.47 -22.06
CA PHE A 375 -38.03 12.60 -21.88
C PHE A 375 -38.77 13.94 -21.77
N ASP A 376 -39.75 14.20 -22.64
CA ASP A 376 -40.56 15.44 -22.60
C ASP A 376 -41.32 15.55 -21.26
N LYS A 377 -41.88 14.44 -20.79
CA LYS A 377 -42.50 14.37 -19.45
C LYS A 377 -41.48 14.64 -18.35
N PHE A 378 -40.31 14.00 -18.42
CA PHE A 378 -39.25 14.14 -17.44
C PHE A 378 -38.72 15.57 -17.32
N ILE A 379 -38.51 16.29 -18.43
CA ILE A 379 -38.07 17.69 -18.39
C ILE A 379 -39.18 18.63 -17.89
N SER A 380 -40.46 18.31 -18.13
CA SER A 380 -41.57 19.10 -17.59
C SER A 380 -41.68 19.01 -16.06
N ASP A 381 -41.11 17.96 -15.47
CA ASP A 381 -41.06 17.72 -14.03
C ASP A 381 -39.77 18.26 -13.37
N GLU A 382 -38.90 19.00 -14.07
CA GLU A 382 -37.56 19.41 -13.59
C GLU A 382 -37.57 19.97 -12.16
N ASP A 383 -38.40 20.98 -11.87
CA ASP A 383 -38.47 21.62 -10.55
C ASP A 383 -38.92 20.66 -9.44
N THR A 384 -39.79 19.71 -9.77
CA THR A 384 -40.24 18.68 -8.83
C THR A 384 -39.11 17.69 -8.56
N ILE A 385 -38.38 17.29 -9.59
CA ILE A 385 -37.24 16.36 -9.47
C ILE A 385 -36.12 17.01 -8.65
N ARG A 386 -35.74 18.26 -8.95
CA ARG A 386 -34.69 18.98 -8.21
C ARG A 386 -35.05 19.15 -6.73
N ARG A 387 -36.29 19.48 -6.39
CA ARG A 387 -36.75 19.54 -4.98
C ARG A 387 -36.64 18.19 -4.27
N LYS A 388 -36.99 17.10 -4.94
CA LYS A 388 -36.85 15.74 -4.39
C LYS A 388 -35.37 15.36 -4.19
N LEU A 389 -34.51 15.68 -5.16
CA LEU A 389 -33.07 15.48 -5.03
C LEU A 389 -32.53 16.20 -3.80
N GLU A 390 -32.84 17.49 -3.64
CA GLU A 390 -32.37 18.28 -2.50
C GLU A 390 -32.87 17.72 -1.17
N LYS A 391 -34.17 17.38 -1.08
CA LYS A 391 -34.80 16.84 0.13
C LYS A 391 -34.13 15.57 0.64
N HIS A 392 -33.75 14.66 -0.26
CA HIS A 392 -33.24 13.33 0.11
C HIS A 392 -31.72 13.22 0.07
N TYR A 393 -31.01 14.24 -0.46
CA TYR A 393 -29.57 14.19 -0.70
C TYR A 393 -28.77 13.77 0.53
N ASP A 394 -28.88 14.51 1.62
CA ASP A 394 -28.09 14.28 2.82
C ASP A 394 -28.35 12.90 3.42
N GLU A 395 -29.61 12.45 3.43
CA GLU A 395 -29.97 11.11 3.92
C GLU A 395 -29.27 10.01 3.13
N VAL A 396 -29.23 10.12 1.80
CA VAL A 396 -28.58 9.15 0.91
C VAL A 396 -27.07 9.17 1.08
N ILE A 397 -26.46 10.35 1.18
CA ILE A 397 -25.01 10.48 1.45
C ILE A 397 -24.66 9.85 2.79
N GLN A 398 -25.40 10.14 3.86
CA GLN A 398 -25.20 9.52 5.18
C GLN A 398 -25.41 8.00 5.13
N SER A 399 -26.40 7.52 4.38
CA SER A 399 -26.63 6.09 4.17
C SER A 399 -25.48 5.40 3.41
N SER A 400 -24.82 6.11 2.49
CA SER A 400 -23.63 5.61 1.80
C SER A 400 -22.41 5.54 2.73
N LEU A 401 -22.19 6.57 3.57
CA LEU A 401 -21.09 6.60 4.56
C LEU A 401 -21.19 5.44 5.56
N LYS A 402 -22.41 5.03 5.92
CA LYS A 402 -22.65 3.89 6.84
C LYS A 402 -21.97 2.59 6.39
N ASN A 403 -21.76 2.38 5.09
CA ASN A 403 -21.01 1.21 4.61
C ASN A 403 -19.64 1.12 5.27
N MET A 404 -18.89 2.23 5.31
CA MET A 404 -17.55 2.25 5.89
C MET A 404 -17.59 2.29 7.42
N VAL A 405 -18.58 2.96 8.03
CA VAL A 405 -18.77 2.95 9.48
C VAL A 405 -18.87 1.50 9.97
N TYR A 406 -19.83 0.73 9.45
CA TYR A 406 -20.02 -0.66 9.85
C TYR A 406 -18.83 -1.56 9.52
N ALA A 407 -18.25 -1.41 8.31
CA ALA A 407 -17.09 -2.20 7.92
C ALA A 407 -15.91 -1.93 8.87
N SER A 408 -15.66 -0.67 9.21
CA SER A 408 -14.52 -0.27 10.02
C SER A 408 -14.64 -0.69 11.48
N GLU A 409 -15.84 -0.68 12.08
CA GLU A 409 -16.07 -1.22 13.43
C GLU A 409 -15.68 -2.70 13.53
N ILE A 410 -15.97 -3.48 12.49
CA ILE A 410 -15.61 -4.90 12.43
C ILE A 410 -14.11 -5.07 12.19
N ILE A 411 -13.52 -4.26 11.31
CA ILE A 411 -12.08 -4.25 11.07
C ILE A 411 -11.33 -3.96 12.37
N ASP A 412 -11.70 -2.91 13.10
CA ASP A 412 -11.08 -2.53 14.37
C ASP A 412 -11.14 -3.69 15.37
N ARG A 413 -12.32 -4.30 15.53
CA ARG A 413 -12.50 -5.48 16.40
C ARG A 413 -11.62 -6.67 16.01
N ILE A 414 -11.43 -6.92 14.72
CA ILE A 414 -10.55 -7.98 14.22
C ILE A 414 -9.08 -7.63 14.48
N VAL A 415 -8.72 -6.36 14.31
CA VAL A 415 -7.34 -5.88 14.42
C VAL A 415 -6.87 -5.85 15.88
N GLU A 416 -7.78 -5.55 16.81
CA GLU A 416 -7.55 -5.52 18.26
C GLU A 416 -7.34 -6.91 18.88
N GLN A 417 -7.84 -7.99 18.26
CA GLN A 417 -7.71 -9.33 18.82
C GLN A 417 -6.24 -9.78 18.92
N PRO A 418 -5.73 -10.11 20.12
CA PRO A 418 -4.37 -10.55 20.30
C PRO A 418 -4.13 -11.90 19.61
N TYR A 419 -3.06 -11.99 18.83
CA TYR A 419 -2.66 -13.24 18.21
C TYR A 419 -1.83 -14.09 19.17
N HIS A 420 -2.34 -15.26 19.57
CA HIS A 420 -1.69 -16.12 20.56
C HIS A 420 -0.73 -17.18 19.97
N GLY A 421 -0.31 -17.04 18.70
CA GLY A 421 0.59 -18.01 18.06
C GLY A 421 2.07 -17.71 18.33
N LYS A 422 2.77 -18.62 18.99
CA LYS A 422 4.24 -18.55 19.17
C LYS A 422 4.97 -18.78 17.83
N GLN A 423 5.22 -17.71 17.09
CA GLN A 423 6.08 -17.72 15.91
C GLN A 423 7.53 -17.32 16.27
N MET A 424 8.46 -17.48 15.33
CA MET A 424 9.84 -17.04 15.52
C MET A 424 9.95 -15.51 15.60
N LEU A 425 9.20 -14.81 14.73
CA LEU A 425 8.92 -13.37 14.83
C LEU A 425 7.41 -13.17 14.73
N ASP A 426 6.85 -12.28 15.53
CA ASP A 426 5.44 -11.93 15.48
C ASP A 426 5.17 -10.88 14.39
N TYR A 427 4.76 -11.33 13.21
CA TYR A 427 4.38 -10.43 12.11
C TYR A 427 3.01 -9.78 12.28
N LYS A 428 2.19 -10.23 13.24
CA LYS A 428 0.88 -9.64 13.54
C LYS A 428 0.98 -8.55 14.60
N ASN A 429 2.04 -8.56 15.42
CA ASN A 429 2.38 -7.46 16.31
C ASN A 429 3.73 -6.82 15.95
N PRO A 430 3.79 -6.07 14.84
CA PRO A 430 5.05 -5.49 14.39
C PRO A 430 5.61 -4.41 15.31
N ASP A 431 4.74 -3.70 16.04
CA ASP A 431 5.08 -2.62 16.97
C ASP A 431 6.03 -3.09 18.07
N LYS A 432 5.99 -4.38 18.43
CA LYS A 432 6.95 -5.02 19.34
C LYS A 432 8.41 -4.77 18.92
N TYR A 433 8.67 -4.77 17.62
CA TYR A 433 10.03 -4.64 17.07
C TYR A 433 10.29 -3.22 16.57
N LEU A 434 9.32 -2.62 15.88
CA LEU A 434 9.46 -1.30 15.26
C LEU A 434 9.31 -0.18 16.29
N GLY A 435 8.62 -0.40 17.41
CA GLY A 435 8.13 0.62 18.33
C GLY A 435 6.96 1.42 17.75
N LYS A 436 6.43 2.39 18.51
CA LYS A 436 5.40 3.31 18.00
C LYS A 436 5.95 4.11 16.82
N HIS A 437 5.15 4.22 15.76
CA HIS A 437 5.50 4.95 14.56
C HIS A 437 4.26 5.32 13.73
N ILE A 438 4.43 6.28 12.82
CA ILE A 438 3.43 6.77 11.87
C ILE A 438 3.49 5.95 10.58
N ALA A 439 4.68 5.84 9.99
CA ALA A 439 4.83 5.34 8.63
C ALA A 439 6.10 4.49 8.46
N CYS A 440 6.01 3.53 7.55
CA CYS A 440 7.12 2.74 7.04
C CYS A 440 7.27 2.99 5.54
N ARG A 441 8.40 3.55 5.11
CA ARG A 441 8.65 3.90 3.69
C ARG A 441 9.92 3.23 3.18
N LYS A 442 10.05 3.12 1.86
CA LYS A 442 11.28 2.69 1.18
C LYS A 442 11.55 3.59 -0.02
N GLY A 443 12.81 3.94 -0.24
CA GLY A 443 13.16 4.85 -1.31
C GLY A 443 14.66 5.02 -1.51
N TYR A 444 15.01 6.06 -2.23
CA TYR A 444 16.38 6.45 -2.52
C TYR A 444 16.45 7.96 -2.78
N ALA A 445 17.64 8.53 -2.64
CA ALA A 445 17.95 9.89 -3.06
C ALA A 445 17.75 10.03 -4.57
N ALA A 446 17.05 11.05 -5.04
CA ALA A 446 16.86 11.29 -6.47
C ALA A 446 18.16 11.68 -7.20
N ASP A 447 19.11 12.27 -6.48
CA ASP A 447 20.46 12.55 -6.98
C ASP A 447 21.34 11.29 -7.03
N GLU A 448 21.82 10.94 -8.23
CA GLU A 448 22.68 9.79 -8.47
C GLU A 448 24.05 9.88 -7.79
N THR A 449 24.59 11.08 -7.69
CA THR A 449 25.90 11.31 -7.07
C THR A 449 25.87 11.02 -5.56
N ILE A 450 24.72 11.28 -4.91
CA ILE A 450 24.47 10.83 -3.53
C ILE A 450 24.42 9.30 -3.47
N ARG A 451 23.65 8.67 -4.37
CA ARG A 451 23.48 7.21 -4.39
C ARG A 451 24.80 6.46 -4.62
N ALA A 452 25.65 6.96 -5.51
CA ALA A 452 26.92 6.34 -5.87
C ALA A 452 27.86 6.17 -4.67
N GLN A 453 27.85 7.14 -3.74
CA GLN A 453 28.68 7.12 -2.54
C GLN A 453 27.98 6.50 -1.31
N ALA A 454 26.67 6.25 -1.39
CA ALA A 454 25.87 5.77 -0.28
C ALA A 454 26.08 4.27 0.01
N ALA A 455 25.97 3.92 1.29
CA ALA A 455 25.93 2.52 1.70
C ALA A 455 24.63 1.82 1.31
N SER A 456 23.56 2.57 1.01
CA SER A 456 22.23 2.08 0.63
C SER A 456 21.61 3.02 -0.42
N GLY A 457 20.35 3.43 -0.31
CA GLY A 457 19.71 4.36 -1.24
C GLY A 457 20.02 5.84 -1.03
N GLY A 458 20.85 6.23 -0.05
CA GLY A 458 21.27 7.62 0.13
C GLY A 458 20.24 8.56 0.78
N MET A 459 19.10 8.05 1.25
CA MET A 459 18.02 8.88 1.84
C MET A 459 18.47 9.75 3.03
N VAL A 460 19.37 9.26 3.90
CA VAL A 460 19.87 10.06 5.04
C VAL A 460 20.58 11.32 4.55
N THR A 461 21.50 11.18 3.60
CA THR A 461 22.24 12.28 3.01
C THR A 461 21.32 13.26 2.28
N ALA A 462 20.41 12.75 1.45
CA ALA A 462 19.45 13.59 0.73
C ALA A 462 18.52 14.37 1.67
N PHE A 463 18.02 13.71 2.72
CA PHE A 463 17.16 14.36 3.70
C PHE A 463 17.91 15.44 4.49
N LEU A 464 19.14 15.19 4.94
CA LEU A 464 19.96 16.20 5.60
C LEU A 464 20.25 17.42 4.69
N CYS A 465 20.56 17.19 3.41
CA CYS A 465 20.78 18.28 2.46
C CYS A 465 19.51 19.11 2.26
N TYR A 466 18.34 18.45 2.19
CA TYR A 466 17.04 19.13 2.13
C TYR A 466 16.77 19.95 3.39
N LEU A 467 16.97 19.39 4.58
CA LEU A 467 16.79 20.10 5.84
C LEU A 467 17.68 21.34 5.94
N LEU A 468 18.95 21.22 5.53
CA LEU A 468 19.90 22.35 5.51
C LEU A 468 19.47 23.42 4.51
N LYS A 469 19.16 23.02 3.26
CA LYS A 469 18.75 23.93 2.19
C LYS A 469 17.46 24.70 2.51
N THR A 470 16.55 24.09 3.26
CA THR A 470 15.27 24.69 3.66
C THR A 470 15.33 25.45 5.00
N GLY A 471 16.52 25.60 5.59
CA GLY A 471 16.70 26.30 6.87
C GLY A 471 16.05 25.60 8.07
N ARG A 472 15.74 24.30 7.96
CA ARG A 472 15.17 23.50 9.06
C ARG A 472 16.23 23.07 10.06
N ILE A 473 17.49 23.06 9.64
CA ILE A 473 18.69 22.90 10.47
C ILE A 473 19.76 23.88 9.99
N ASP A 474 20.61 24.30 10.92
CA ASP A 474 21.82 25.09 10.65
C ASP A 474 23.05 24.17 10.51
N GLY A 475 22.97 22.94 11.03
CA GLY A 475 24.03 21.96 10.88
C GLY A 475 23.57 20.51 11.05
N ALA A 476 24.41 19.57 10.61
CA ALA A 476 24.19 18.14 10.78
C ALA A 476 25.38 17.49 11.48
N TRP A 477 25.18 16.93 12.67
CA TRP A 477 26.21 16.16 13.36
C TRP A 477 26.37 14.78 12.70
N VAL A 478 27.46 14.65 11.95
CA VAL A 478 27.76 13.49 11.10
C VAL A 478 29.15 12.93 11.41
N THR A 479 29.48 11.80 10.79
CA THR A 479 30.76 11.11 11.01
C THR A 479 31.25 10.48 9.70
N ARG A 480 32.56 10.57 9.45
CA ARG A 480 33.26 9.90 8.33
C ARG A 480 34.44 9.10 8.84
N THR A 481 34.96 8.20 7.99
CA THR A 481 36.24 7.55 8.25
C THR A 481 37.37 8.58 8.17
N LYS A 482 38.38 8.42 9.02
CA LYS A 482 39.62 9.21 8.99
C LYS A 482 40.79 8.25 9.01
N ILE A 483 41.79 8.50 8.20
CA ILE A 483 43.04 7.75 8.20
C ILE A 483 44.13 8.78 8.51
N CYS A 484 44.90 8.52 9.56
CA CYS A 484 46.06 9.33 9.94
C CYS A 484 47.25 8.39 10.07
N ASP A 485 48.35 8.66 9.39
CA ASP A 485 49.60 7.88 9.48
C ASP A 485 49.36 6.37 9.31
N GLY A 486 48.57 5.98 8.30
CA GLY A 486 48.20 4.59 8.03
C GLY A 486 47.20 3.98 9.04
N GLN A 487 46.73 4.73 10.04
CA GLN A 487 45.83 4.22 11.08
C GLN A 487 44.37 4.59 10.85
N LEU A 488 43.49 3.59 10.89
CA LEU A 488 42.05 3.78 10.83
C LEU A 488 41.49 4.42 12.13
N SER A 489 40.80 5.54 11.94
CA SER A 489 40.05 6.30 12.94
C SER A 489 38.73 6.86 12.34
N TYR A 490 38.04 7.72 13.08
CA TYR A 490 36.87 8.46 12.62
C TYR A 490 37.05 9.96 12.84
N ASP A 491 36.32 10.74 12.04
CA ASP A 491 36.19 12.18 12.15
C ASP A 491 34.71 12.51 12.32
N THR A 492 34.34 13.17 13.42
CA THR A 492 32.97 13.58 13.70
C THR A 492 32.92 15.09 13.88
N PHE A 493 31.97 15.73 13.19
CA PHE A 493 31.89 17.19 13.06
C PHE A 493 30.43 17.60 12.79
N ILE A 494 30.13 18.89 12.95
CA ILE A 494 28.83 19.46 12.55
C ILE A 494 29.00 20.03 11.15
N ALA A 495 28.41 19.36 10.16
CA ALA A 495 28.41 19.78 8.76
C ALA A 495 27.44 20.95 8.58
N THR A 496 27.90 22.05 8.01
CA THR A 496 27.10 23.26 7.72
C THR A 496 26.92 23.49 6.22
N THR A 497 27.53 22.65 5.39
CA THR A 497 27.37 22.68 3.93
C THR A 497 26.94 21.32 3.39
N GLU A 498 26.31 21.33 2.22
CA GLU A 498 25.93 20.12 1.49
C GLU A 498 27.16 19.24 1.15
N LYS A 499 28.29 19.86 0.76
CA LYS A 499 29.54 19.16 0.46
C LYS A 499 30.05 18.39 1.68
N GLU A 500 29.99 19.01 2.85
CA GLU A 500 30.37 18.38 4.12
C GLU A 500 29.45 17.21 4.48
N ILE A 501 28.13 17.37 4.34
CA ILE A 501 27.15 16.29 4.56
C ILE A 501 27.44 15.10 3.63
N ARG A 502 27.66 15.36 2.34
CA ARG A 502 28.01 14.32 1.35
C ARG A 502 29.35 13.64 1.67
N SER A 503 30.31 14.38 2.24
CA SER A 503 31.61 13.82 2.66
C SER A 503 31.47 12.81 3.80
N ALA A 504 30.39 12.87 4.59
CA ALA A 504 30.09 11.90 5.64
C ALA A 504 29.39 10.62 5.14
N SER A 505 29.09 10.52 3.85
CA SER A 505 28.50 9.31 3.28
C SER A 505 29.47 8.12 3.34
N SER A 506 29.17 7.18 4.23
CA SER A 506 28.78 5.79 3.98
C SER A 506 28.55 5.16 5.36
N SER A 507 28.38 3.85 5.46
CA SER A 507 28.38 3.18 6.76
C SER A 507 29.79 3.13 7.36
N ILE A 508 29.90 3.15 8.69
CA ILE A 508 31.15 2.94 9.42
C ILE A 508 30.93 1.81 10.42
N TYR A 509 31.75 0.76 10.35
CA TYR A 509 31.59 -0.45 11.16
C TYR A 509 32.71 -0.61 12.20
N MET A 510 32.81 0.37 13.09
CA MET A 510 33.69 0.34 14.25
C MET A 510 33.11 1.13 15.43
N ASN A 511 33.65 0.92 16.63
CA ASN A 511 33.22 1.62 17.84
C ASN A 511 33.61 3.11 17.81
N MET A 512 32.61 3.98 17.70
CA MET A 512 32.75 5.46 17.71
C MET A 512 31.98 6.03 18.91
N PRO A 513 32.62 6.39 20.04
CA PRO A 513 31.94 6.93 21.22
C PRO A 513 31.47 8.39 21.02
N LEU A 514 30.52 8.62 20.11
CA LEU A 514 30.10 9.96 19.68
C LEU A 514 29.65 10.89 20.82
N LEU A 515 29.01 10.36 21.87
CA LEU A 515 28.56 11.16 23.01
C LEU A 515 29.71 11.82 23.82
N LYS A 516 30.97 11.42 23.61
CA LYS A 516 32.13 12.15 24.17
C LYS A 516 32.32 13.53 23.54
N HIS A 517 31.70 13.79 22.40
CA HIS A 517 31.84 15.02 21.64
C HIS A 517 30.61 15.95 21.77
N LEU A 518 29.80 15.77 22.82
CA LEU A 518 28.60 16.59 23.06
C LEU A 518 28.90 18.09 23.17
N ASP A 519 30.12 18.47 23.58
CA ASP A 519 30.53 19.87 23.64
C ASP A 519 30.46 20.58 22.28
N MET A 520 30.60 19.85 21.17
CA MET A 520 30.38 20.40 19.83
C MET A 520 28.94 20.90 19.68
N VAL A 521 27.95 20.18 20.21
CA VAL A 521 26.54 20.59 20.18
C VAL A 521 26.31 21.77 21.13
N ARG A 522 26.92 21.72 22.33
CA ARG A 522 26.81 22.79 23.33
C ARG A 522 27.37 24.12 22.83
N THR A 523 28.44 24.10 22.05
CA THR A 523 29.10 25.30 21.53
C THR A 523 28.53 25.79 20.19
N PHE A 524 27.91 24.90 19.40
CA PHE A 524 27.33 25.28 18.12
C PHE A 524 26.16 26.26 18.27
N LYS A 525 26.13 27.29 17.42
CA LYS A 525 25.04 28.27 17.35
C LYS A 525 24.05 27.82 16.27
N GLY A 526 22.84 27.48 16.68
CA GLY A 526 21.78 27.04 15.78
C GLY A 526 21.27 25.63 16.09
N LYS A 527 20.33 25.19 15.25
CA LYS A 527 19.65 23.90 15.34
C LYS A 527 20.38 22.85 14.53
N ILE A 528 20.50 21.65 15.08
CA ILE A 528 21.17 20.54 14.42
C ILE A 528 20.28 19.32 14.20
N ALA A 529 20.53 18.62 13.11
CA ALA A 529 20.17 17.21 12.98
C ALA A 529 21.32 16.34 13.50
N VAL A 530 21.02 15.23 14.17
CA VAL A 530 22.01 14.25 14.62
C VAL A 530 21.83 12.91 13.90
N VAL A 531 22.92 12.25 13.50
CA VAL A 531 22.88 10.91 12.90
C VAL A 531 23.56 9.90 13.80
N MET A 532 22.80 8.97 14.36
CA MET A 532 23.31 8.07 15.40
C MET A 532 22.69 6.68 15.38
N THR A 533 23.40 5.72 15.98
CA THR A 533 22.88 4.35 16.19
C THR A 533 21.98 4.29 17.44
N PRO A 534 21.16 3.23 17.61
CA PRO A 534 20.11 3.19 18.63
C PRO A 534 20.59 3.49 20.06
N CYS A 535 21.69 2.87 20.47
CA CYS A 535 22.21 3.05 21.83
C CYS A 535 22.78 4.46 22.08
N MET A 536 23.31 5.12 21.04
CA MET A 536 23.81 6.49 21.14
C MET A 536 22.64 7.47 21.26
N LEU A 537 21.57 7.29 20.47
CA LEU A 537 20.36 8.11 20.60
C LEU A 537 19.68 7.96 21.96
N ARG A 538 19.63 6.75 22.52
CA ARG A 538 19.14 6.59 23.91
C ARG A 538 20.00 7.32 24.95
N GLY A 539 21.31 7.35 24.75
CA GLY A 539 22.21 8.11 25.61
C GLY A 539 22.04 9.62 25.43
N LEU A 540 21.81 10.07 24.19
CA LEU A 540 21.50 11.47 23.87
C LEU A 540 20.17 11.91 24.51
N ASP A 541 19.11 11.11 24.37
CA ASP A 541 17.82 11.38 25.02
C ASP A 541 17.96 11.50 26.55
N ALA A 542 18.79 10.63 27.16
CA ALA A 542 19.06 10.71 28.58
C ALA A 542 19.84 11.98 28.99
N ALA A 543 20.69 12.50 28.10
CA ALA A 543 21.40 13.77 28.30
C ALA A 543 20.46 14.97 28.11
N MET A 544 19.65 14.99 27.04
CA MET A 544 18.66 16.04 26.76
C MET A 544 17.67 16.22 27.92
N LYS A 545 17.21 15.12 28.54
CA LYS A 545 16.35 15.18 29.74
C LYS A 545 16.99 15.88 30.94
N LYS A 546 18.32 15.94 31.01
CA LYS A 546 19.06 16.61 32.07
C LYS A 546 19.50 18.03 31.68
N GLU A 547 19.63 18.28 30.39
CA GLU A 547 20.15 19.53 29.81
C GLU A 547 19.14 20.05 28.75
N PRO A 548 18.11 20.81 29.15
CA PRO A 548 17.07 21.32 28.22
C PRO A 548 17.64 22.12 27.05
N GLU A 549 18.75 22.83 27.23
CA GLU A 549 19.45 23.54 26.15
C GLU A 549 19.91 22.60 25.02
N LEU A 550 20.28 21.34 25.32
CA LEU A 550 20.57 20.35 24.29
C LEU A 550 19.31 19.97 23.51
N GLU A 551 18.16 19.88 24.19
CA GLU A 551 16.88 19.57 23.55
C GLU A 551 16.44 20.65 22.57
N GLU A 552 16.61 21.92 22.94
CA GLU A 552 16.29 23.06 22.06
C GLU A 552 17.16 23.11 20.80
N LYS A 553 18.42 22.66 20.90
CA LYS A 553 19.36 22.61 19.77
C LYS A 553 19.12 21.43 18.84
N ILE A 554 18.63 20.30 19.32
CA ILE A 554 18.47 19.09 18.48
C ILE A 554 17.11 19.13 17.80
N ALA A 555 17.08 19.58 16.55
CA ALA A 555 15.86 19.66 15.77
C ALA A 555 15.40 18.31 15.21
N PHE A 556 16.35 17.40 14.90
CA PHE A 556 16.04 16.07 14.34
C PHE A 556 17.01 14.99 14.83
N LYS A 557 16.47 13.85 15.26
CA LYS A 557 17.22 12.63 15.58
C LYS A 557 17.06 11.61 14.45
N LEU A 558 18.08 11.47 13.60
CA LEU A 558 18.11 10.47 12.53
C LEU A 558 18.80 9.19 13.02
N GLY A 559 18.02 8.12 13.18
CA GLY A 559 18.48 6.82 13.63
C GLY A 559 19.00 5.94 12.49
N LEU A 560 20.04 5.16 12.74
CA LEU A 560 20.50 4.12 11.82
C LEU A 560 20.16 2.73 12.36
N TYR A 561 19.64 1.84 11.51
CA TYR A 561 19.41 0.44 11.90
C TYR A 561 20.74 -0.19 12.31
N CYS A 562 20.75 -0.86 13.46
CA CYS A 562 21.97 -1.43 14.00
C CYS A 562 21.78 -2.89 14.42
N SER A 563 22.55 -3.79 13.82
CA SER A 563 22.60 -5.20 14.21
C SER A 563 23.68 -5.50 15.25
N GLY A 564 24.66 -4.61 15.41
CA GLY A 564 25.83 -4.82 16.25
C GLY A 564 26.91 -3.76 15.99
N ASN A 565 27.78 -3.55 16.98
CA ASN A 565 28.91 -2.64 16.90
C ASN A 565 30.19 -3.45 17.13
N HIS A 566 31.23 -3.17 16.37
CA HIS A 566 32.41 -4.01 16.29
C HIS A 566 33.68 -3.24 16.66
N SER A 567 34.71 -3.96 17.10
CA SER A 567 36.06 -3.41 17.15
C SER A 567 36.57 -3.07 15.74
N LYS A 568 37.39 -2.02 15.61
CA LYS A 568 38.06 -1.69 14.34
C LYS A 568 38.91 -2.86 13.81
N LYS A 569 39.33 -3.78 14.68
CA LYS A 569 40.02 -5.04 14.32
C LYS A 569 39.30 -5.86 13.25
N ALA A 570 37.96 -5.86 13.23
CA ALA A 570 37.20 -6.54 12.17
C ALA A 570 37.46 -5.96 10.79
N THR A 571 37.68 -4.64 10.71
CA THR A 571 38.01 -3.93 9.48
C THR A 571 39.47 -4.16 9.12
N LEU A 572 40.38 -3.98 10.08
CA LEU A 572 41.82 -4.14 9.86
C LEU A 572 42.18 -5.54 9.37
N LEU A 573 41.63 -6.58 10.00
CA LEU A 573 41.84 -7.96 9.56
C LEU A 573 41.29 -8.21 8.13
N SER A 574 40.18 -7.57 7.78
CA SER A 574 39.61 -7.69 6.44
C SER A 574 40.48 -7.04 5.36
N LEU A 575 41.10 -5.89 5.69
CA LEU A 575 42.03 -5.18 4.80
C LEU A 575 43.31 -6.01 4.58
N GLU A 576 43.86 -6.53 5.68
CA GLU A 576 45.07 -7.36 5.65
C GLU A 576 44.87 -8.62 4.79
N GLN A 577 43.80 -9.39 5.04
CA GLN A 577 43.48 -10.59 4.26
C GLN A 577 43.08 -10.30 2.80
N SER A 578 42.83 -9.04 2.47
CA SER A 578 42.57 -8.59 1.10
C SER A 578 43.79 -7.94 0.45
N HIS A 579 44.94 -7.91 1.14
CA HIS A 579 46.17 -7.24 0.70
C HIS A 579 45.97 -5.75 0.35
N VAL A 580 45.12 -5.06 1.12
CA VAL A 580 44.86 -3.62 0.99
C VAL A 580 45.50 -2.88 2.15
N THR A 581 46.47 -2.00 1.87
CA THR A 581 47.11 -1.14 2.88
C THR A 581 46.32 0.15 3.10
N LEU A 582 46.47 0.74 4.29
CA LEU A 582 46.00 2.10 4.60
C LEU A 582 47.11 3.15 4.50
N ASP A 583 48.33 2.77 4.11
CA ASP A 583 49.40 3.73 3.83
C ASP A 583 48.99 4.63 2.67
N HIS A 584 49.17 5.95 2.82
CA HIS A 584 48.72 6.98 1.87
C HIS A 584 47.21 6.93 1.54
N ALA A 585 46.40 6.26 2.36
CA ALA A 585 44.96 6.20 2.15
C ALA A 585 44.26 7.44 2.71
N VAL A 586 43.40 8.05 1.90
CA VAL A 586 42.62 9.24 2.26
C VAL A 586 41.27 8.86 2.83
N ARG A 587 40.64 7.80 2.30
CA ARG A 587 39.27 7.44 2.68
C ARG A 587 38.99 5.96 2.51
N LEU A 588 38.35 5.38 3.53
CA LEU A 588 37.76 4.04 3.48
C LEU A 588 36.24 4.16 3.35
N PHE A 589 35.68 3.60 2.29
CA PHE A 589 34.27 3.30 2.17
C PHE A 589 34.00 1.84 2.53
N TYR A 590 33.20 1.63 3.57
CA TYR A 590 32.80 0.26 3.92
C TYR A 590 31.90 -0.37 2.87
N ARG A 591 31.00 0.43 2.27
CA ARG A 591 30.02 -0.04 1.29
C ARG A 591 29.70 1.06 0.28
N ARG A 592 29.84 0.75 -1.01
CA ARG A 592 29.31 1.52 -2.14
C ARG A 592 28.75 0.60 -3.21
N GLY A 593 27.98 1.18 -4.13
CA GLY A 593 27.46 0.50 -5.30
C GLY A 593 26.27 -0.42 -5.01
N HIS A 594 25.95 -1.25 -6.00
CA HIS A 594 24.74 -2.06 -5.99
C HIS A 594 24.76 -3.16 -4.91
N TRP A 595 23.59 -3.60 -4.47
CA TRP A 595 23.39 -4.54 -3.37
C TRP A 595 24.26 -5.81 -3.50
N ARG A 596 25.11 -6.20 -2.53
CA ARG A 596 25.27 -5.74 -1.13
C ARG A 596 26.33 -4.64 -0.91
N GLY A 597 26.93 -4.18 -2.00
CA GLY A 597 28.01 -3.20 -2.05
C GLY A 597 29.40 -3.84 -2.01
N GLN A 598 30.39 -3.05 -2.42
CA GLN A 598 31.82 -3.34 -2.28
C GLN A 598 32.46 -2.36 -1.30
N SER A 599 33.55 -2.77 -0.68
CA SER A 599 34.39 -1.88 0.13
C SER A 599 35.48 -1.30 -0.75
N SER A 600 35.88 -0.05 -0.50
CA SER A 600 36.96 0.58 -1.24
C SER A 600 37.80 1.54 -0.43
N VAL A 601 39.06 1.66 -0.78
CA VAL A 601 40.04 2.59 -0.21
C VAL A 601 40.52 3.51 -1.32
N ILE A 602 40.43 4.82 -1.08
CA ILE A 602 40.94 5.87 -1.99
C ILE A 602 42.27 6.37 -1.42
N TYR A 603 43.27 6.52 -2.29
CA TYR A 603 44.63 6.96 -1.95
C TYR A 603 44.89 8.41 -2.38
N GLU A 604 45.99 8.99 -1.88
CA GLU A 604 46.42 10.38 -2.15
C GLU A 604 46.68 10.63 -3.64
N ASP A 605 47.15 9.62 -4.36
CA ASP A 605 47.37 9.65 -5.81
C ASP A 605 46.08 9.53 -6.64
N GLY A 606 44.93 9.44 -5.97
CA GLY A 606 43.61 9.28 -6.59
C GLY A 606 43.25 7.84 -6.98
N THR A 607 44.15 6.88 -6.77
CA THR A 607 43.85 5.46 -7.07
C THR A 607 42.84 4.88 -6.08
N GLU A 608 42.14 3.82 -6.51
CA GLU A 608 41.16 3.11 -5.70
C GLU A 608 41.48 1.61 -5.65
N LYS A 609 41.56 1.03 -4.45
CA LYS A 609 41.56 -0.42 -4.26
C LYS A 609 40.23 -0.89 -3.69
N THR A 610 39.65 -1.93 -4.30
CA THR A 610 38.38 -2.51 -3.89
C THR A 610 38.56 -3.90 -3.30
N PHE A 611 37.70 -4.27 -2.35
CA PHE A 611 37.67 -5.60 -1.77
C PHE A 611 36.26 -6.03 -1.38
N SER A 612 36.06 -7.34 -1.17
CA SER A 612 34.73 -7.89 -0.98
C SER A 612 34.17 -7.62 0.42
N TYR A 613 33.27 -6.65 0.55
CA TYR A 613 32.51 -6.43 1.79
C TYR A 613 31.83 -7.71 2.29
N THR A 614 31.20 -8.46 1.38
CA THR A 614 30.37 -9.62 1.72
C THR A 614 31.21 -10.78 2.28
N LYS A 615 32.37 -11.05 1.69
CA LYS A 615 33.24 -12.16 2.10
C LYS A 615 34.15 -11.82 3.28
N THR A 616 34.40 -10.53 3.54
CA THR A 616 35.30 -10.06 4.61
C THR A 616 34.51 -9.45 5.79
N ILE A 617 34.37 -8.12 5.86
CA ILE A 617 33.78 -7.38 6.98
C ILE A 617 32.39 -7.94 7.35
N CYS A 618 31.52 -8.18 6.36
CA CYS A 618 30.19 -8.76 6.58
C CYS A 618 30.24 -10.17 7.18
N ALA A 619 31.25 -10.98 6.85
CA ALA A 619 31.40 -12.34 7.35
C ALA A 619 31.76 -12.32 8.85
N TYR A 620 32.80 -11.57 9.23
CA TYR A 620 33.19 -11.42 10.64
C TYR A 620 32.04 -10.86 11.49
N LYS A 621 31.40 -9.78 11.02
CA LYS A 621 30.30 -9.13 11.74
C LYS A 621 29.09 -10.06 11.95
N ASN A 622 28.65 -10.77 10.92
CA ASN A 622 27.48 -11.64 11.02
C ASN A 622 27.79 -13.02 11.65
N ALA A 623 29.07 -13.35 11.84
CA ALA A 623 29.51 -14.42 12.73
C ALA A 623 29.79 -13.94 14.17
N TYR A 624 29.57 -12.65 14.46
CA TYR A 624 29.74 -12.03 15.79
C TYR A 624 31.18 -12.01 16.32
N PHE A 625 32.18 -12.17 15.44
CA PHE A 625 33.56 -11.85 15.80
C PHE A 625 33.70 -10.35 16.00
N PHE A 626 34.52 -9.94 16.97
CA PHE A 626 34.81 -8.57 17.34
C PHE A 626 33.59 -7.75 17.80
N GLU A 627 32.47 -8.40 18.11
CA GLU A 627 31.22 -7.75 18.54
C GLU A 627 31.38 -7.13 19.94
N LYS A 628 30.80 -5.96 20.16
CA LYS A 628 30.81 -5.33 21.48
C LYS A 628 29.91 -6.11 22.43
N ARG A 629 30.39 -6.40 23.64
CA ARG A 629 29.63 -7.14 24.68
C ARG A 629 28.22 -6.59 24.91
N SER A 630 28.04 -5.27 24.94
CA SER A 630 26.72 -4.64 25.13
C SER A 630 25.73 -4.91 23.97
N CYS A 631 26.23 -5.20 22.78
CA CYS A 631 25.38 -5.51 21.63
C CYS A 631 24.78 -6.93 21.71
N MET A 632 25.42 -7.84 22.45
CA MET A 632 24.92 -9.20 22.68
C MET A 632 23.57 -9.21 23.40
N THR A 633 23.23 -8.17 24.16
CA THR A 633 21.98 -8.04 24.92
C THR A 633 21.06 -6.93 24.40
N CYS A 634 21.47 -6.15 23.40
CA CYS A 634 20.69 -5.01 22.90
C CYS A 634 19.46 -5.46 22.10
N GLN A 635 18.26 -5.04 22.52
CA GLN A 635 16.99 -5.28 21.82
C GLN A 635 16.47 -4.12 20.98
N ASP A 636 17.28 -3.08 20.77
CA ASP A 636 16.91 -2.00 19.86
C ASP A 636 17.63 -2.18 18.52
N HIS A 637 16.85 -2.37 17.47
CA HIS A 637 17.33 -2.45 16.09
C HIS A 637 17.02 -1.19 15.31
N PHE A 638 15.81 -0.65 15.48
CA PHE A 638 15.22 0.41 14.69
C PHE A 638 15.37 1.80 15.32
N ALA A 639 16.29 2.00 16.27
CA ALA A 639 16.53 3.28 16.94
C ALA A 639 15.23 3.90 17.46
N LEU A 640 14.68 3.34 18.54
CA LEU A 640 13.37 3.74 19.08
C LEU A 640 13.32 5.22 19.51
N ALA A 641 14.47 5.79 19.84
CA ALA A 641 14.67 7.19 20.24
C ALA A 641 14.75 8.19 19.07
N ALA A 642 14.78 7.73 17.81
CA ALA A 642 14.89 8.60 16.65
C ALA A 642 13.54 9.23 16.24
N ASP A 643 13.56 10.36 15.55
CA ASP A 643 12.37 10.88 14.85
C ASP A 643 12.09 10.08 13.58
N ILE A 644 13.16 9.66 12.91
CA ILE A 644 13.13 8.80 11.74
C ILE A 644 14.34 7.87 11.76
N SER A 645 14.13 6.60 11.48
CA SER A 645 15.17 5.58 11.48
C SER A 645 15.36 5.01 10.09
N PHE A 646 16.61 4.78 9.65
CA PHE A 646 16.93 4.34 8.29
C PHE A 646 17.77 3.06 8.25
N GLY A 647 17.59 2.23 7.22
CA GLY A 647 18.52 1.13 6.94
C GLY A 647 18.29 0.39 5.62
N ASP A 648 19.10 -0.64 5.37
CA ASP A 648 18.98 -1.49 4.17
C ASP A 648 17.73 -2.37 4.20
N ILE A 649 17.19 -2.77 3.03
CA ILE A 649 16.02 -3.65 2.91
C ILE A 649 16.39 -5.08 2.49
N TRP A 650 16.56 -6.02 3.42
CA TRP A 650 17.03 -7.40 3.10
C TRP A 650 15.96 -8.37 2.59
N LEU A 651 15.10 -7.90 1.69
CA LEU A 651 14.07 -8.69 1.01
C LEU A 651 14.61 -9.32 -0.29
N LYS A 652 14.12 -10.52 -0.65
CA LYS A 652 14.62 -11.25 -1.84
C LYS A 652 14.24 -10.51 -3.13
N GLU A 653 13.01 -10.00 -3.16
CA GLU A 653 12.40 -9.22 -4.23
C GLU A 653 13.14 -7.90 -4.51
N MET A 654 13.92 -7.37 -3.56
CA MET A 654 14.72 -6.15 -3.77
C MET A 654 16.05 -6.40 -4.48
N LYS A 655 16.49 -7.66 -4.60
CA LYS A 655 17.82 -7.99 -5.18
C LYS A 655 17.94 -7.66 -6.67
N GLY A 656 16.83 -7.67 -7.41
CA GLY A 656 16.82 -7.39 -8.85
C GLY A 656 16.44 -5.96 -9.19
N ASN A 657 16.26 -5.09 -8.19
CA ASN A 657 15.93 -3.69 -8.43
C ASN A 657 17.20 -2.97 -8.92
N PRO A 658 17.17 -2.19 -10.02
CA PRO A 658 18.37 -1.48 -10.50
C PRO A 658 18.94 -0.50 -9.47
N ILE A 659 18.06 0.11 -8.67
CA ILE A 659 18.45 1.08 -7.64
C ILE A 659 18.34 0.43 -6.27
N LYS A 660 19.39 0.58 -5.49
CA LYS A 660 19.39 0.13 -4.10
C LYS A 660 18.53 1.07 -3.26
N HIS A 661 17.58 0.51 -2.51
CA HIS A 661 16.68 1.29 -1.65
C HIS A 661 17.12 1.25 -0.19
N THR A 662 16.91 2.37 0.51
CA THR A 662 16.86 2.50 1.96
C THR A 662 15.42 2.38 2.41
N SER A 663 15.15 1.72 3.54
CA SER A 663 13.86 1.87 4.24
C SER A 663 13.98 2.86 5.38
N CYS A 664 12.85 3.45 5.77
CA CYS A 664 12.75 4.24 6.97
C CYS A 664 11.46 3.99 7.77
N VAL A 665 11.58 4.15 9.09
CA VAL A 665 10.48 4.15 10.07
C VAL A 665 10.36 5.57 10.62
N ILE A 666 9.21 6.21 10.43
CA ILE A 666 8.96 7.61 10.80
C ILE A 666 8.07 7.65 12.04
N ARG A 667 8.51 8.31 13.11
CA ARG A 667 7.90 8.14 14.44
C ARG A 667 6.88 9.19 14.85
N ASN A 668 6.92 10.39 14.26
CA ASN A 668 6.01 11.48 14.61
C ASN A 668 5.49 12.22 13.37
N MET A 669 4.30 12.81 13.48
CA MET A 669 3.60 13.47 12.38
C MET A 669 4.35 14.70 11.85
N LYS A 670 4.97 15.49 12.74
CA LYS A 670 5.77 16.65 12.34
C LYS A 670 6.90 16.24 11.37
N THR A 671 7.65 15.20 11.72
CA THR A 671 8.73 14.67 10.89
C THR A 671 8.18 14.01 9.63
N TYR A 672 7.02 13.35 9.72
CA TYR A 672 6.36 12.76 8.55
C TYR A 672 6.01 13.82 7.49
N HIS A 673 5.41 14.94 7.88
CA HIS A 673 5.09 16.03 6.95
C HIS A 673 6.36 16.61 6.30
N ILE A 674 7.42 16.84 7.08
CA ILE A 674 8.69 17.36 6.55
C ILE A 674 9.34 16.35 5.59
N TYR A 675 9.27 15.06 5.89
CA TYR A 675 9.71 14.00 4.98
C TYR A 675 8.87 13.98 3.69
N GLN A 676 7.55 14.13 3.78
CA GLN A 676 6.68 14.22 2.60
C GLN A 676 6.98 15.45 1.75
N GLU A 677 7.32 16.59 2.35
CA GLU A 677 7.78 17.76 1.60
C GLU A 677 9.08 17.45 0.83
N ALA A 678 10.03 16.72 1.44
CA ALA A 678 11.25 16.29 0.75
C ALA A 678 10.93 15.36 -0.44
N VAL A 679 9.96 14.47 -0.31
CA VAL A 679 9.47 13.63 -1.42
C VAL A 679 8.82 14.51 -2.50
N LYS A 680 7.93 15.44 -2.13
CA LYS A 680 7.28 16.38 -3.05
C LYS A 680 8.27 17.30 -3.77
N ALA A 681 9.34 17.71 -3.11
CA ALA A 681 10.43 18.48 -3.68
C ALA A 681 11.33 17.65 -4.62
N GLY A 682 11.06 16.35 -4.79
CA GLY A 682 11.79 15.47 -5.69
C GLY A 682 13.20 15.13 -5.22
N VAL A 683 13.57 15.38 -3.95
CA VAL A 683 14.91 15.01 -3.44
C VAL A 683 14.99 13.53 -3.02
N ILE A 684 13.84 12.93 -2.72
CA ILE A 684 13.69 11.52 -2.34
C ILE A 684 12.60 10.90 -3.21
N CYS A 685 12.93 9.80 -3.89
CA CYS A 685 11.95 8.96 -4.55
C CYS A 685 11.59 7.81 -3.61
N ASP A 686 10.33 7.70 -3.19
CA ASP A 686 9.90 6.67 -2.24
C ASP A 686 8.62 5.93 -2.63
N SER A 687 8.30 4.91 -1.84
CA SER A 687 7.08 4.11 -1.92
C SER A 687 6.82 3.44 -0.59
N HIS A 688 5.57 3.01 -0.38
CA HIS A 688 5.13 2.28 0.80
C HIS A 688 5.89 0.96 1.03
N ILE A 689 6.08 0.61 2.30
CA ILE A 689 6.46 -0.74 2.74
C ILE A 689 5.68 -1.10 4.01
N SER A 690 4.97 -2.22 4.00
CA SER A 690 4.24 -2.69 5.18
C SER A 690 5.17 -3.00 6.34
N ASP A 691 4.68 -2.85 7.56
CA ASP A 691 5.41 -3.18 8.78
C ASP A 691 5.89 -4.63 8.81
N ARG A 692 5.04 -5.51 8.33
CA ARG A 692 5.36 -6.93 8.16
C ARG A 692 6.59 -7.11 7.27
N ASP A 693 6.62 -6.41 6.14
CA ASP A 693 7.72 -6.50 5.19
C ASP A 693 8.96 -5.76 5.71
N MET A 694 8.80 -4.70 6.51
CA MET A 694 9.88 -4.05 7.25
C MET A 694 10.56 -5.03 8.21
N ILE A 695 9.79 -5.77 9.03
CA ILE A 695 10.33 -6.80 9.93
C ILE A 695 10.94 -7.95 9.15
N ARG A 696 10.28 -8.43 8.08
CA ARG A 696 10.81 -9.49 7.23
C ARG A 696 12.16 -9.07 6.63
N SER A 697 12.31 -7.80 6.26
CA SER A 697 13.56 -7.24 5.75
C SER A 697 14.69 -7.30 6.79
N GLN A 698 14.39 -7.29 8.09
CA GLN A 698 15.38 -7.34 9.17
C GLN A 698 15.41 -8.68 9.94
N LYS A 699 14.77 -9.72 9.41
CA LYS A 699 14.49 -11.01 10.07
C LYS A 699 15.62 -11.50 10.99
N ARG A 700 16.84 -11.68 10.46
CA ARG A 700 17.95 -12.29 11.23
C ARG A 700 18.43 -11.42 12.40
N ALA A 701 18.48 -10.10 12.20
CA ALA A 701 18.88 -9.19 13.27
C ALA A 701 17.84 -9.21 14.40
N LEU A 702 16.56 -9.22 14.05
CA LEU A 702 15.47 -9.31 15.03
C LEU A 702 15.44 -10.66 15.75
N VAL A 703 15.68 -11.77 15.05
CA VAL A 703 15.78 -13.10 15.68
C VAL A 703 16.89 -13.13 16.72
N PHE A 704 18.07 -12.62 16.38
CA PHE A 704 19.17 -12.57 17.34
C PHE A 704 18.88 -11.63 18.51
N LYS A 705 18.21 -10.49 18.27
CA LYS A 705 17.91 -9.51 19.33
C LYS A 705 16.80 -9.98 20.26
N PHE A 706 15.69 -10.47 19.73
CA PHE A 706 14.45 -10.78 20.45
C PHE A 706 14.27 -12.28 20.69
N THR A 707 14.27 -13.11 19.64
CA THR A 707 14.05 -14.56 19.77
C THR A 707 15.11 -15.27 20.61
N CYS A 708 16.37 -14.81 20.56
CA CYS A 708 17.45 -15.34 21.43
C CYS A 708 17.41 -14.78 22.86
N ALA A 709 16.47 -13.90 23.24
CA ALA A 709 16.42 -13.29 24.58
C ALA A 709 16.40 -14.31 25.73
N PRO A 710 15.66 -15.44 25.67
CA PRO A 710 15.74 -16.46 26.71
C PRO A 710 17.15 -17.06 26.86
N ALA A 711 17.87 -17.31 25.75
CA ALA A 711 19.24 -17.81 25.79
C ALA A 711 20.20 -16.79 26.42
N LYS A 712 20.01 -15.49 26.11
CA LYS A 712 20.77 -14.38 26.70
C LYS A 712 20.54 -14.28 28.21
N LYS A 713 19.28 -14.33 28.67
CA LYS A 713 18.93 -14.32 30.09
C LYS A 713 19.59 -15.48 30.83
N ALA A 714 19.50 -16.69 30.29
CA ALA A 714 20.12 -17.88 30.88
C ALA A 714 21.65 -17.74 31.00
N TYR A 715 22.31 -17.23 29.96
CA TYR A 715 23.76 -17.00 29.98
C TYR A 715 24.18 -15.94 31.02
N LEU A 716 23.45 -14.83 31.12
CA LEU A 716 23.72 -13.81 32.13
C LEU A 716 23.47 -14.32 33.55
N GLY A 717 22.40 -15.09 33.75
CA GLY A 717 22.08 -15.71 35.04
C GLY A 717 23.21 -16.60 35.55
N LYS A 718 23.81 -17.41 34.67
CA LYS A 718 25.01 -18.22 34.99
C LYS A 718 26.23 -17.38 35.42
N LYS A 719 26.25 -16.09 35.07
CA LYS A 719 27.32 -15.14 35.44
C LYS A 719 26.90 -14.21 36.58
N GLY A 720 25.82 -14.52 37.31
CA GLY A 720 25.30 -13.69 38.40
C GLY A 720 24.73 -12.34 37.94
N LYS A 721 24.45 -12.17 36.64
CA LYS A 721 23.93 -10.91 36.08
C LYS A 721 22.46 -11.05 35.68
N LYS A 722 21.68 -10.00 35.92
CA LYS A 722 20.29 -9.87 35.45
C LYS A 722 20.22 -8.87 34.29
N ALA A 723 19.37 -9.14 33.31
CA ALA A 723 19.02 -8.19 32.27
C ALA A 723 17.52 -8.26 31.98
N GLU A 724 16.89 -7.09 31.93
CA GLU A 724 15.51 -6.94 31.51
C GLU A 724 15.46 -7.00 29.99
N LEU A 725 15.07 -8.17 29.47
CA LEU A 725 14.86 -8.40 28.04
C LEU A 725 13.41 -8.82 27.82
N ILE A 726 12.79 -8.30 26.75
CA ILE A 726 11.52 -8.76 26.21
C ILE A 726 11.72 -10.21 25.74
N ALA A 727 11.01 -11.18 26.33
CA ALA A 727 11.29 -12.60 26.19
C ALA A 727 10.01 -13.46 26.10
N ASP A 728 9.27 -13.29 25.02
CA ASP A 728 8.01 -13.96 24.69
C ASP A 728 8.04 -14.67 23.31
N ASP A 729 9.07 -14.41 22.50
CA ASP A 729 9.32 -15.11 21.22
C ASP A 729 9.75 -16.57 21.43
N ALA A 730 9.45 -17.43 20.46
CA ALA A 730 9.77 -18.86 20.51
C ALA A 730 11.27 -19.15 20.36
N CYS A 731 12.00 -19.25 21.48
CA CYS A 731 13.42 -19.64 21.47
C CYS A 731 13.59 -21.17 21.37
N ARG A 732 14.07 -21.65 20.21
CA ARG A 732 14.35 -23.05 19.90
C ARG A 732 15.82 -23.41 20.14
N TRP A 733 16.18 -24.69 19.97
CA TRP A 733 17.54 -25.18 20.18
C TRP A 733 18.56 -24.49 19.26
N ASN A 734 18.19 -24.25 17.99
CA ASN A 734 19.04 -23.58 17.00
C ASN A 734 19.30 -22.11 17.37
N HIS A 735 18.31 -21.41 17.96
CA HIS A 735 18.50 -20.04 18.48
C HIS A 735 19.46 -20.00 19.67
N ARG A 736 19.37 -20.99 20.57
CA ARG A 736 20.30 -21.15 21.71
C ARG A 736 21.72 -21.42 21.21
N LEU A 737 21.87 -22.32 20.24
CA LEU A 737 23.16 -22.63 19.62
C LEU A 737 23.75 -21.42 18.90
N ALA A 738 22.95 -20.69 18.12
CA ALA A 738 23.40 -19.47 17.43
C ALA A 738 23.94 -18.43 18.41
N PHE A 739 23.23 -18.20 19.53
CA PHE A 739 23.69 -17.27 20.56
C PHE A 739 24.97 -17.76 21.26
N HIS A 740 25.04 -19.06 21.58
CA HIS A 740 26.23 -19.66 22.19
C HIS A 740 27.47 -19.50 21.30
N LEU A 741 27.35 -19.82 20.00
CA LEU A 741 28.42 -19.63 19.03
C LEU A 741 28.80 -18.15 18.90
N ALA A 742 27.83 -17.25 18.85
CA ALA A 742 28.08 -15.81 18.76
C ALA A 742 28.92 -15.29 19.94
N GLU A 743 28.58 -15.69 21.17
CA GLU A 743 29.36 -15.30 22.36
C GLU A 743 30.75 -15.94 22.38
N LYS A 744 30.86 -17.22 21.96
CA LYS A 744 32.16 -17.87 21.81
C LYS A 744 33.04 -17.15 20.80
N ASN A 745 32.49 -16.76 19.65
CA ASN A 745 33.21 -16.03 18.61
C ASN A 745 33.67 -14.66 19.10
N ARG A 746 32.81 -13.94 19.82
CA ARG A 746 33.15 -12.66 20.43
C ARG A 746 34.38 -12.78 21.34
N ILE A 747 34.34 -13.73 22.28
CA ILE A 747 35.44 -14.00 23.22
C ILE A 747 36.69 -14.43 22.44
N TYR A 748 36.56 -15.38 21.52
CA TYR A 748 37.66 -15.92 20.73
C TYR A 748 38.39 -14.83 19.93
N SER A 749 37.65 -13.91 19.30
CA SER A 749 38.27 -12.80 18.55
C SER A 749 39.00 -11.78 19.42
N GLU A 750 38.65 -11.68 20.71
CA GLU A 750 39.34 -10.81 21.67
C GLU A 750 40.61 -11.49 22.19
N GLU A 751 40.53 -12.78 22.54
CA GLU A 751 41.61 -13.55 23.19
C GLU A 751 42.61 -14.19 22.20
N HIS A 752 42.21 -14.42 20.95
CA HIS A 752 42.98 -15.21 19.98
C HIS A 752 43.03 -14.56 18.59
N TYR A 753 43.31 -13.25 18.55
CA TYR A 753 43.41 -12.49 17.30
C TYR A 753 44.39 -13.12 16.29
N ASP A 754 45.61 -13.45 16.72
CA ASP A 754 46.66 -13.97 15.82
C ASP A 754 46.32 -15.35 15.24
N LYS A 755 45.54 -16.16 15.97
CA LYS A 755 45.03 -17.43 15.45
C LYS A 755 43.92 -17.20 14.43
N LEU A 756 43.01 -16.26 14.72
CA LEU A 756 41.93 -15.89 13.80
C LEU A 756 42.46 -15.28 12.50
N GLN A 757 43.54 -14.51 12.57
CA GLN A 757 44.22 -13.89 11.44
C GLN A 757 44.72 -14.92 10.42
N LYS A 758 45.21 -16.07 10.91
CA LYS A 758 45.68 -17.19 10.08
C LYS A 758 44.55 -17.97 9.41
N ILE A 759 43.29 -17.75 9.79
CA ILE A 759 42.14 -18.43 9.18
C ILE A 759 41.69 -17.64 7.94
N PRO A 760 41.75 -18.22 6.73
CA PRO A 760 41.27 -17.55 5.53
C PRO A 760 39.79 -17.11 5.64
N TYR A 761 39.46 -15.88 5.22
CA TYR A 761 38.10 -15.33 5.32
C TYR A 761 37.01 -16.23 4.69
N ILE A 762 37.36 -17.08 3.72
CA ILE A 762 36.39 -17.98 3.07
C ILE A 762 35.78 -18.97 4.06
N PHE A 763 36.55 -19.46 5.03
CA PHE A 763 36.03 -20.33 6.10
C PHE A 763 35.13 -19.54 7.05
N ILE A 764 35.51 -18.31 7.39
CA ILE A 764 34.67 -17.39 8.18
C ILE A 764 33.35 -17.10 7.45
N TYR A 765 33.38 -16.95 6.13
CA TYR A 765 32.19 -16.75 5.31
C TYR A 765 31.24 -17.96 5.35
N TYR A 766 31.74 -19.19 5.20
CA TYR A 766 30.88 -20.37 5.30
C TYR A 766 30.36 -20.59 6.73
N TYR A 767 31.20 -20.33 7.73
CA TYR A 767 30.79 -20.39 9.13
C TYR A 767 29.71 -19.35 9.49
N MET A 768 29.83 -18.14 8.96
CA MET A 768 28.79 -17.11 9.03
C MET A 768 27.50 -17.55 8.32
N CYS A 769 27.58 -18.25 7.18
CA CYS A 769 26.41 -18.81 6.51
C CYS A 769 25.70 -19.84 7.40
N PHE A 770 26.45 -20.70 8.11
CA PHE A 770 25.91 -21.64 9.08
C PHE A 770 25.16 -20.94 10.23
N ILE A 771 25.75 -19.91 10.84
CA ILE A 771 25.06 -19.12 11.88
C ILE A 771 23.78 -18.47 11.33
N ARG A 772 23.82 -17.96 10.09
CA ARG A 772 22.62 -17.38 9.44
C ARG A 772 21.54 -18.41 9.19
N VAL A 773 21.89 -19.66 8.89
CA VAL A 773 20.95 -20.78 8.80
C VAL A 773 20.27 -20.99 10.15
N LEU A 774 21.05 -21.07 11.24
CA LEU A 774 20.49 -21.21 12.59
C LEU A 774 19.51 -20.09 12.96
N LEU A 775 19.73 -18.85 12.50
CA LEU A 775 18.85 -17.70 12.75
C LEU A 775 17.67 -17.58 11.75
N SER A 776 17.51 -18.53 10.83
CA SER A 776 16.49 -18.46 9.77
C SER A 776 15.30 -19.40 9.97
N PHE A 777 15.37 -20.37 10.89
CA PHE A 777 14.42 -21.49 11.03
C PHE A 777 13.74 -21.59 12.39
#